data_AF-A0A7Y5LCB8-F1
#
_entry.id   AF-A0A7Y5LCB8-F1
#
_cell.length_a   1.000
_cell.length_b   1.000
_cell.length_c   1.000
_cell.angle_alpha   90.00
_cell.angle_beta   90.00
_cell.angle_gamma   90.00
#
_symmetry.space_group_name_H-M   'P 1'
#
loop_
_entity.id
_entity.type
_entity.pdbx_description
1 polymer ?
#
loop_
_entity_poly.entity_id
_entity_poly.type
_entity_poly.pdbx_seq_one_letter_code
_entity_poly.pdbx_strand_id
1 'polypeptide(L)'
;NFIGTDVTGTLDKGNSQDGIRINLGMANQIGGNTAGSGNVVSGNNLRGVELLNARYNWIAGNYIGVNTSGTSAIANSDAGITSNGSKFNTIGDSTAGGRNVISGNNAAGIMLQNSSDSNQVIGNYIGLDKNGTTTIANGLSGFVGGIQVISNSIHNYIGTQSANSRNVISGNAGPGIRSDAKFTKILNNIIGLDASGTSAKPNTTGGITTTGSGDFLTIGQPNAGNIISGNQQEGIRLSSADSCTVQGNLIGTDITGTIDLGNSGHGIMILGGTFDLIGGTSAGQRNIISGNSDGVLVQGGTYHKIFGNYIGLAVNGTTSLGNSQAGVNLNIGASFITVGDTLTGGRNVISGNTRGVNIQDPTTKFNTVIGNYIGTNASGTDSVRNTFAGIDISNGSKYNQIGNGNLNGKNLISGNANTNGIRIIRADSNEVKYNVIGATENGTTTLWNKQGIEVDSSRGIVITRNIISGNTQHGVRLLNSAVASITHNVIGGAGVTGNGPLPNGQSGLFISTRSRVDYAIQNIIAYNSTYGILADGPATDSSIFYLNNIFKNGQGGISLQNGAQKNIAPPRITNVDYDGTVSGNAAPNASVHIYADSLTQNQGRYPLGTTNADASGNWSKQVGLMAGTILTALQDSAQNTSAFSSPFTFTSFTGSLSVLPSATIDFGTVIVGDTRNQTIQLTSENDNVRLHSIGSGLAAPFQMLTTITTPDTLILGVDTISASFSFTPSATGDFTDTVEFLTSGGIVNLILQGHAVPVGQITPLPSASIDFGNVAMGSSASQTIGLVATGNQTVIYPFTDVLALPFKLNATTTNLLDTLTPGVDTIRMQFSFEPTTTGNFKDTLLLPTSGGELPIILQGQGIQLDAAAPVLAIKLLRSTVAQQYVDIIVKANEDLSELNGSLTLGNTINVTPSKIGNSSQLFSTTYRLTEGTLNISMTGKDLAGNPATQTRNYTVAAFGKNYFSLKHSTMELTASNSSSPKSGFVMLTTVPHAVTKGLSKSDVSSSWTQIGSKVQLFTTADFSEGQFLNLRSYYDQNEITNLKTSHADFDERKIGLYQYSEENSSWMYLGGEGYQMQVNAKIAKAGEIAAFYNPDHVVLPKSLELSQNYPNPFNPTTTIRFGLPEESRVILSVYNILGQKIRELINDARTAGYYQINWDGKNESGLQAASGVYIYRLETVSGVKMKKMLLIK
;
A
#
# COMPACT_ATOMS: atom_id res chain seq x y z
N ASN A 1 49.78 -19.26 4.59
CA ASN A 1 50.44 -20.50 4.11
C ASN A 1 50.25 -20.65 2.61
N PHE A 2 51.14 -21.36 1.92
CA PHE A 2 51.01 -21.74 0.50
C PHE A 2 50.76 -23.24 0.40
N ILE A 3 49.58 -23.65 -0.08
CA ILE A 3 49.11 -25.03 -0.08
C ILE A 3 48.73 -25.41 -1.51
N GLY A 4 49.39 -26.44 -2.03
CA GLY A 4 49.25 -26.91 -3.43
C GLY A 4 50.05 -26.09 -4.46
N THR A 5 50.80 -25.08 -4.00
CA THR A 5 51.65 -24.21 -4.83
C THR A 5 53.11 -24.26 -4.41
N ASP A 6 53.98 -23.65 -5.21
CA ASP A 6 55.36 -23.39 -4.82
C ASP A 6 55.47 -22.33 -3.70
N VAL A 7 56.68 -22.09 -3.18
CA VAL A 7 56.90 -21.14 -2.07
C VAL A 7 56.56 -19.68 -2.41
N THR A 8 56.44 -19.35 -3.70
CA THR A 8 56.01 -18.03 -4.16
C THR A 8 54.49 -17.90 -4.28
N GLY A 9 53.77 -19.04 -4.32
CA GLY A 9 52.33 -19.11 -4.57
C GLY A 9 51.95 -18.69 -5.99
N THR A 10 52.86 -18.86 -6.96
CA THR A 10 52.64 -18.48 -8.37
C THR A 10 52.68 -19.65 -9.34
N LEU A 11 53.22 -20.80 -8.92
CA LEU A 11 53.28 -22.01 -9.74
C LEU A 11 52.48 -23.14 -9.09
N ASP A 12 51.75 -23.87 -9.93
CA ASP A 12 51.09 -25.12 -9.56
C ASP A 12 52.16 -26.20 -9.23
N LYS A 13 52.04 -26.79 -8.04
CA LYS A 13 52.86 -27.92 -7.56
C LYS A 13 51.98 -29.07 -7.06
N GLY A 14 50.69 -29.04 -7.41
CA GLY A 14 49.56 -29.71 -6.80
C GLY A 14 49.79 -30.91 -5.92
N ASN A 15 49.10 -30.94 -4.78
CA ASN A 15 48.99 -32.16 -4.00
C ASN A 15 48.02 -33.14 -4.69
N SER A 16 48.04 -34.43 -4.32
CA SER A 16 47.17 -35.45 -4.91
C SER A 16 45.74 -35.49 -4.34
N GLN A 17 45.35 -34.56 -3.46
CA GLN A 17 44.09 -34.59 -2.72
C GLN A 17 43.48 -33.18 -2.57
N ASP A 18 42.74 -32.95 -1.49
CA ASP A 18 42.25 -31.63 -1.09
C ASP A 18 43.40 -30.80 -0.47
N GLY A 19 43.34 -29.47 -0.59
CA GLY A 19 44.31 -28.58 0.05
C GLY A 19 44.23 -28.64 1.58
N ILE A 20 43.03 -28.42 2.13
CA ILE A 20 42.74 -28.55 3.57
C ILE A 20 41.47 -29.37 3.74
N ARG A 21 41.52 -30.45 4.53
CA ARG A 21 40.35 -31.25 4.90
C ARG A 21 40.11 -31.22 6.41
N ILE A 22 38.90 -30.85 6.82
CA ILE A 22 38.42 -30.96 8.20
C ILE A 22 37.35 -32.04 8.25
N ASN A 23 37.64 -33.14 8.95
CA ASN A 23 36.71 -34.25 9.12
C ASN A 23 36.21 -34.31 10.57
N LEU A 24 34.89 -34.16 10.77
CA LEU A 24 34.22 -34.12 12.09
C LEU A 24 34.74 -33.03 13.05
N GLY A 25 35.54 -32.09 12.54
CA GLY A 25 36.17 -31.04 13.34
C GLY A 25 35.20 -29.91 13.69
N MET A 26 35.47 -29.24 14.82
CA MET A 26 34.70 -28.10 15.29
C MET A 26 35.55 -26.88 15.60
N ALA A 27 35.01 -25.68 15.37
CA ALA A 27 35.60 -24.40 15.76
C ALA A 27 37.03 -24.15 15.22
N ASN A 28 37.36 -24.69 14.04
CA ASN A 28 38.64 -24.42 13.40
C ASN A 28 38.60 -23.10 12.63
N GLN A 29 39.74 -22.42 12.60
CA GLN A 29 39.94 -21.20 11.82
C GLN A 29 40.92 -21.47 10.67
N ILE A 30 40.47 -21.24 9.43
CA ILE A 30 41.31 -21.30 8.23
C ILE A 30 41.49 -19.85 7.74
N GLY A 31 42.67 -19.29 8.00
CA GLY A 31 43.01 -17.90 7.70
C GLY A 31 42.63 -16.95 8.83
N GLY A 32 42.08 -15.78 8.54
CA GLY A 32 41.65 -14.80 9.53
C GLY A 32 41.07 -13.51 8.93
N ASN A 33 40.69 -12.56 9.79
CA ASN A 33 40.05 -11.29 9.40
C ASN A 33 41.00 -10.08 9.33
N THR A 34 42.29 -10.29 9.57
CA THR A 34 43.31 -9.23 9.44
C THR A 34 44.03 -9.35 8.10
N ALA A 35 44.38 -8.23 7.49
CA ALA A 35 45.11 -8.24 6.22
C ALA A 35 46.40 -9.07 6.34
N GLY A 36 46.59 -10.04 5.43
CA GLY A 36 47.75 -10.93 5.45
C GLY A 36 47.61 -12.19 6.31
N SER A 37 46.50 -12.38 7.05
CA SER A 37 46.25 -13.61 7.83
C SER A 37 45.76 -14.81 7.00
N GLY A 38 45.59 -14.62 5.69
CA GLY A 38 45.08 -15.61 4.75
C GLY A 38 46.06 -16.71 4.32
N ASN A 39 45.50 -17.76 3.72
CA ASN A 39 46.25 -18.79 3.00
C ASN A 39 46.05 -18.68 1.50
N VAL A 40 47.02 -19.15 0.73
CA VAL A 40 46.87 -19.46 -0.70
C VAL A 40 46.63 -20.98 -0.80
N VAL A 41 45.45 -21.39 -1.25
CA VAL A 41 45.02 -22.80 -1.34
C VAL A 41 44.59 -23.09 -2.77
N SER A 42 45.55 -23.53 -3.58
CA SER A 42 45.46 -23.50 -5.04
C SER A 42 46.26 -24.65 -5.67
N GLY A 43 45.97 -25.04 -6.91
CA GLY A 43 46.69 -26.12 -7.61
C GLY A 43 46.38 -27.54 -7.11
N ASN A 44 45.41 -27.73 -6.22
CA ASN A 44 45.16 -29.06 -5.64
C ASN A 44 44.40 -29.96 -6.63
N ASN A 45 44.68 -31.27 -6.62
CA ASN A 45 44.02 -32.23 -7.54
C ASN A 45 42.56 -32.54 -7.20
N LEU A 46 42.06 -32.11 -6.04
CA LEU A 46 40.64 -32.11 -5.69
C LEU A 46 40.18 -30.70 -5.30
N ARG A 47 39.68 -30.52 -4.08
CA ARG A 47 39.12 -29.24 -3.61
C ARG A 47 40.20 -28.38 -2.98
N GLY A 48 39.98 -27.08 -2.93
CA GLY A 48 40.80 -26.20 -2.10
C GLY A 48 40.62 -26.54 -0.61
N VAL A 49 39.38 -26.44 -0.11
CA VAL A 49 39.01 -26.77 1.26
C VAL A 49 37.80 -27.71 1.30
N GLU A 50 37.85 -28.77 2.09
CA GLU A 50 36.69 -29.63 2.38
C GLU A 50 36.35 -29.64 3.88
N LEU A 51 35.07 -29.36 4.17
CA LEU A 51 34.44 -29.57 5.47
C LEU A 51 33.56 -30.82 5.37
N LEU A 52 33.96 -31.90 6.03
CA LEU A 52 33.24 -33.18 6.05
C LEU A 52 32.64 -33.45 7.43
N ASN A 53 31.31 -33.40 7.54
CA ASN A 53 30.56 -33.54 8.78
C ASN A 53 31.05 -32.64 9.93
N ALA A 54 31.59 -31.47 9.58
CA ALA A 54 32.26 -30.52 10.46
C ALA A 54 31.31 -29.39 10.89
N ARG A 55 31.60 -28.72 12.01
CA ARG A 55 30.72 -27.65 12.54
C ARG A 55 31.44 -26.42 13.06
N TYR A 56 30.80 -25.25 12.98
CA TYR A 56 31.32 -24.01 13.57
C TYR A 56 32.71 -23.59 13.08
N ASN A 57 33.14 -24.06 11.91
CA ASN A 57 34.44 -23.68 11.35
C ASN A 57 34.32 -22.34 10.63
N TRP A 58 35.40 -21.58 10.64
CA TRP A 58 35.47 -20.24 10.06
C TRP A 58 36.61 -20.15 9.04
N ILE A 59 36.26 -19.82 7.79
CA ILE A 59 37.21 -19.71 6.68
C ILE A 59 37.24 -18.25 6.23
N ALA A 60 38.31 -17.50 6.49
CA ALA A 60 38.36 -16.06 6.20
C ALA A 60 39.73 -15.61 5.65
N GLY A 61 39.71 -14.62 4.77
CA GLY A 61 40.90 -13.94 4.25
C GLY A 61 41.75 -14.75 3.26
N ASN A 62 41.28 -15.90 2.77
CA ASN A 62 42.06 -16.82 1.93
C ASN A 62 41.95 -16.52 0.42
N TYR A 63 43.00 -16.84 -0.32
CA TYR A 63 43.05 -16.91 -1.77
C TYR A 63 42.93 -18.37 -2.20
N ILE A 64 41.84 -18.76 -2.86
CA ILE A 64 41.52 -20.16 -3.17
C ILE A 64 41.29 -20.31 -4.67
N GLY A 65 42.16 -21.05 -5.34
CA GLY A 65 42.17 -21.24 -6.80
C GLY A 65 42.86 -20.12 -7.58
N VAL A 66 43.48 -19.16 -6.88
CA VAL A 66 44.25 -18.06 -7.46
C VAL A 66 45.66 -17.99 -6.87
N ASN A 67 46.54 -17.25 -7.53
CA ASN A 67 47.90 -16.99 -7.05
C ASN A 67 47.93 -16.05 -5.82
N THR A 68 49.11 -15.88 -5.23
CA THR A 68 49.37 -14.96 -4.09
C THR A 68 48.87 -13.54 -4.31
N SER A 69 48.92 -13.02 -5.54
CA SER A 69 48.44 -11.66 -5.84
C SER A 69 46.92 -11.59 -5.97
N GLY A 70 46.24 -12.73 -6.07
CA GLY A 70 44.80 -12.85 -6.28
C GLY A 70 44.33 -12.37 -7.65
N THR A 71 45.22 -12.38 -8.66
CA THR A 71 44.96 -11.80 -9.99
C THR A 71 45.06 -12.80 -11.14
N SER A 72 45.44 -14.05 -10.87
CA SER A 72 45.53 -15.10 -11.90
C SER A 72 45.16 -16.46 -11.31
N ALA A 73 44.54 -17.31 -12.12
CA ALA A 73 44.11 -18.64 -11.70
C ALA A 73 45.30 -19.58 -11.47
N ILE A 74 45.21 -20.38 -10.41
CA ILE A 74 45.98 -21.60 -10.18
C ILE A 74 44.94 -22.62 -9.70
N ALA A 75 44.25 -23.23 -10.66
CA ALA A 75 42.99 -23.92 -10.42
C ALA A 75 43.14 -25.09 -9.43
N ASN A 76 42.19 -25.22 -8.51
CA ASN A 76 41.90 -26.53 -7.93
C ASN A 76 41.07 -27.32 -8.96
N SER A 77 41.29 -28.63 -9.04
CA SER A 77 40.66 -29.49 -10.06
C SER A 77 39.17 -29.78 -9.80
N ASP A 78 38.67 -29.50 -8.60
CA ASP A 78 37.25 -29.52 -8.22
C ASP A 78 36.85 -28.14 -7.66
N ALA A 79 35.91 -28.08 -6.71
CA ALA A 79 35.42 -26.84 -6.11
C ALA A 79 36.46 -26.16 -5.22
N GLY A 80 36.37 -24.82 -5.11
CA GLY A 80 37.23 -24.06 -4.20
C GLY A 80 37.01 -24.47 -2.75
N ILE A 81 35.75 -24.44 -2.29
CA ILE A 81 35.35 -24.92 -0.96
C ILE A 81 34.15 -25.86 -1.10
N THR A 82 34.21 -27.03 -0.44
CA THR A 82 33.06 -27.93 -0.31
C THR A 82 32.67 -28.14 1.15
N SER A 83 31.39 -27.94 1.46
CA SER A 83 30.74 -28.40 2.68
C SER A 83 29.93 -29.64 2.37
N ASN A 84 30.22 -30.74 3.06
CA ASN A 84 29.60 -32.05 2.86
C ASN A 84 29.09 -32.59 4.21
N GLY A 85 27.77 -32.60 4.43
CA GLY A 85 27.16 -32.94 5.72
C GLY A 85 27.51 -32.00 6.88
N SER A 86 28.13 -30.86 6.58
CA SER A 86 28.70 -29.94 7.58
C SER A 86 27.73 -28.80 7.88
N LYS A 87 27.67 -28.37 9.14
CA LYS A 87 26.64 -27.43 9.62
C LYS A 87 27.21 -26.25 10.39
N PHE A 88 26.54 -25.10 10.34
CA PHE A 88 26.92 -23.91 11.13
C PHE A 88 28.33 -23.38 10.85
N ASN A 89 28.88 -23.63 9.66
CA ASN A 89 30.19 -23.10 9.28
C ASN A 89 30.03 -21.73 8.63
N THR A 90 31.03 -20.87 8.78
CA THR A 90 31.08 -19.53 8.19
C THR A 90 32.21 -19.46 7.17
N ILE A 91 31.86 -19.15 5.92
CA ILE A 91 32.79 -18.92 4.82
C ILE A 91 32.81 -17.43 4.53
N GLY A 92 33.87 -16.78 4.98
CA GLY A 92 34.17 -15.36 4.86
C GLY A 92 33.91 -14.57 6.14
N ASP A 93 33.90 -13.25 6.02
CA ASP A 93 33.79 -12.32 7.14
C ASP A 93 33.27 -10.96 6.65
N SER A 94 32.81 -10.12 7.58
CA SER A 94 32.33 -8.76 7.28
C SER A 94 33.43 -7.72 7.07
N THR A 95 34.68 -8.04 7.41
CA THR A 95 35.82 -7.12 7.23
C THR A 95 36.52 -7.34 5.88
N ALA A 96 37.15 -6.29 5.35
CA ALA A 96 37.95 -6.39 4.13
C ALA A 96 39.12 -7.38 4.27
N GLY A 97 39.71 -7.51 5.47
CA GLY A 97 40.80 -8.45 5.74
C GLY A 97 40.36 -9.92 5.80
N GLY A 98 39.08 -10.18 6.10
CA GLY A 98 38.52 -11.53 6.16
C GLY A 98 37.78 -12.00 4.90
N ARG A 99 37.78 -11.19 3.84
CA ARG A 99 37.22 -11.54 2.53
C ARG A 99 38.04 -12.65 1.87
N ASN A 100 37.42 -13.79 1.58
CA ASN A 100 38.06 -14.78 0.72
C ASN A 100 37.92 -14.38 -0.76
N VAL A 101 38.92 -14.70 -1.56
CA VAL A 101 38.91 -14.66 -3.03
C VAL A 101 38.88 -16.10 -3.51
N ILE A 102 37.74 -16.54 -4.05
CA ILE A 102 37.47 -17.93 -4.41
C ILE A 102 37.15 -17.98 -5.90
N SER A 103 38.18 -18.22 -6.70
CA SER A 103 38.14 -17.98 -8.14
C SER A 103 39.06 -18.94 -8.89
N GLY A 104 38.85 -19.14 -10.19
CA GLY A 104 39.71 -19.98 -11.03
C GLY A 104 39.62 -21.48 -10.77
N ASN A 105 38.65 -21.97 -9.99
CA ASN A 105 38.48 -23.40 -9.71
C ASN A 105 37.73 -24.10 -10.85
N ASN A 106 38.00 -25.39 -11.10
CA ASN A 106 37.40 -26.13 -12.23
C ASN A 106 35.92 -26.49 -12.01
N ALA A 107 35.45 -26.53 -10.76
CA ALA A 107 34.03 -26.68 -10.44
C ALA A 107 33.49 -25.41 -9.74
N ALA A 108 32.56 -25.55 -8.80
CA ALA A 108 31.97 -24.39 -8.14
C ALA A 108 33.00 -23.65 -7.28
N GLY A 109 32.86 -22.33 -7.14
CA GLY A 109 33.62 -21.61 -6.10
C GLY A 109 33.34 -22.20 -4.72
N ILE A 110 32.05 -22.31 -4.36
CA ILE A 110 31.59 -22.93 -3.11
C ILE A 110 30.48 -23.94 -3.40
N MET A 111 30.57 -25.13 -2.79
CA MET A 111 29.55 -26.18 -2.90
C MET A 111 29.06 -26.61 -1.51
N LEU A 112 27.77 -26.44 -1.22
CA LEU A 112 27.08 -26.92 -0.03
C LEU A 112 26.20 -28.11 -0.40
N GLN A 113 26.55 -29.29 0.10
CA GLN A 113 25.90 -30.54 -0.29
C GLN A 113 25.72 -31.53 0.86
N ASN A 114 24.90 -32.54 0.59
CA ASN A 114 24.58 -33.68 1.45
C ASN A 114 24.13 -33.25 2.85
N SER A 115 23.05 -32.47 2.95
CA SER A 115 22.51 -31.94 4.21
C SER A 115 23.50 -31.01 4.96
N SER A 116 24.21 -30.17 4.21
CA SER A 116 25.05 -29.13 4.76
C SER A 116 24.20 -27.93 5.19
N ASP A 117 23.65 -27.97 6.39
CA ASP A 117 22.62 -27.02 6.82
C ASP A 117 23.18 -25.83 7.61
N SER A 118 22.47 -24.70 7.56
CA SER A 118 22.74 -23.54 8.42
C SER A 118 24.16 -22.97 8.30
N ASN A 119 24.80 -23.14 7.15
CA ASN A 119 26.09 -22.52 6.86
C ASN A 119 25.88 -21.08 6.37
N GLN A 120 26.87 -20.23 6.61
CA GLN A 120 26.88 -18.83 6.20
C GLN A 120 28.00 -18.60 5.19
N VAL A 121 27.68 -18.00 4.05
CA VAL A 121 28.63 -17.54 3.04
C VAL A 121 28.53 -16.03 2.98
N ILE A 122 29.54 -15.30 3.47
CA ILE A 122 29.47 -13.85 3.67
C ILE A 122 30.76 -13.14 3.24
N GLY A 123 30.63 -11.96 2.65
CA GLY A 123 31.77 -11.06 2.40
C GLY A 123 32.84 -11.58 1.42
N ASN A 124 32.54 -12.55 0.56
CA ASN A 124 33.52 -13.16 -0.36
C ASN A 124 33.50 -12.52 -1.76
N TYR A 125 34.62 -12.62 -2.48
CA TYR A 125 34.69 -12.44 -3.93
C TYR A 125 34.78 -13.81 -4.61
N ILE A 126 33.83 -14.10 -5.50
CA ILE A 126 33.67 -15.42 -6.12
C ILE A 126 33.59 -15.25 -7.64
N GLY A 127 34.61 -15.75 -8.35
CA GLY A 127 34.75 -15.65 -9.81
C GLY A 127 35.45 -14.38 -10.30
N LEU A 128 35.92 -13.53 -9.38
CA LEU A 128 36.67 -12.31 -9.65
C LEU A 128 38.07 -12.31 -8.99
N ASP A 129 38.91 -11.38 -9.40
CA ASP A 129 40.17 -11.07 -8.73
C ASP A 129 39.97 -10.47 -7.33
N LYS A 130 41.07 -10.28 -6.60
CA LYS A 130 41.05 -9.72 -5.24
C LYS A 130 40.47 -8.31 -5.11
N ASN A 131 40.41 -7.57 -6.22
CA ASN A 131 39.85 -6.23 -6.27
C ASN A 131 38.36 -6.25 -6.63
N GLY A 132 37.84 -7.42 -7.04
CA GLY A 132 36.46 -7.57 -7.48
C GLY A 132 36.18 -6.90 -8.82
N THR A 133 37.17 -6.84 -9.72
CA THR A 133 37.09 -6.10 -10.99
C THR A 133 37.40 -6.93 -12.23
N THR A 134 38.28 -7.93 -12.11
CA THR A 134 38.70 -8.79 -13.24
C THR A 134 38.11 -10.18 -13.09
N THR A 135 37.56 -10.74 -14.16
CA THR A 135 37.00 -12.09 -14.15
C THR A 135 38.10 -13.14 -14.06
N ILE A 136 37.95 -14.08 -13.11
CA ILE A 136 38.75 -15.30 -12.97
C ILE A 136 37.75 -16.43 -12.68
N ALA A 137 37.10 -16.91 -13.74
CA ALA A 137 35.90 -17.74 -13.64
C ALA A 137 36.10 -19.02 -12.81
N ASN A 138 35.13 -19.35 -11.95
CA ASN A 138 34.96 -20.72 -11.49
C ASN A 138 34.09 -21.51 -12.48
N GLY A 139 34.34 -22.81 -12.56
CA GLY A 139 33.60 -23.77 -13.36
C GLY A 139 34.18 -23.97 -14.76
N LEU A 140 34.08 -25.21 -15.27
CA LEU A 140 34.39 -25.56 -16.66
C LEU A 140 33.14 -25.68 -17.55
N SER A 141 31.93 -25.58 -17.00
CA SER A 141 30.67 -25.80 -17.73
C SER A 141 29.53 -24.88 -17.26
N GLY A 142 28.55 -24.64 -18.14
CA GLY A 142 27.40 -23.75 -17.90
C GLY A 142 26.50 -24.06 -16.70
N PHE A 143 26.65 -25.23 -16.07
CA PHE A 143 25.81 -25.66 -14.93
C PHE A 143 26.48 -25.50 -13.56
N VAL A 144 27.78 -25.19 -13.54
CA VAL A 144 28.61 -25.09 -12.32
C VAL A 144 29.37 -23.77 -12.36
N GLY A 145 29.19 -22.93 -11.35
CA GLY A 145 29.70 -21.55 -11.35
C GLY A 145 30.10 -21.04 -9.97
N GLY A 146 29.39 -20.04 -9.46
CA GLY A 146 29.77 -19.38 -8.21
C GLY A 146 29.51 -20.23 -6.98
N ILE A 147 28.25 -20.28 -6.52
CA ILE A 147 27.83 -21.03 -5.33
C ILE A 147 26.79 -22.07 -5.71
N GLN A 148 26.91 -23.29 -5.20
CA GLN A 148 25.90 -24.33 -5.32
C GLN A 148 25.38 -24.78 -3.96
N VAL A 149 24.05 -24.83 -3.80
CA VAL A 149 23.37 -25.37 -2.62
C VAL A 149 22.43 -26.48 -3.07
N ILE A 150 22.82 -27.72 -2.80
CA ILE A 150 22.19 -28.92 -3.37
C ILE A 150 22.04 -30.03 -2.32
N SER A 151 21.42 -31.15 -2.72
CA SER A 151 21.34 -32.38 -1.93
C SER A 151 20.78 -32.16 -0.52
N ASN A 152 19.62 -31.48 -0.44
CA ASN A 152 18.89 -31.16 0.81
C ASN A 152 19.68 -30.37 1.86
N SER A 153 20.60 -29.50 1.42
CA SER A 153 21.34 -28.59 2.30
C SER A 153 20.52 -27.34 2.62
N ILE A 154 19.74 -27.36 3.72
CA ILE A 154 18.70 -26.36 4.00
C ILE A 154 19.16 -25.26 4.98
N HIS A 155 18.39 -24.17 5.06
CA HIS A 155 18.63 -23.05 6.00
C HIS A 155 19.99 -22.35 5.84
N ASN A 156 20.60 -22.44 4.65
CA ASN A 156 21.86 -21.77 4.38
C ASN A 156 21.64 -20.27 4.12
N TYR A 157 22.61 -19.47 4.53
CA TYR A 157 22.63 -18.02 4.32
C TYR A 157 23.72 -17.67 3.33
N ILE A 158 23.34 -17.08 2.21
CA ILE A 158 24.27 -16.48 1.25
C ILE A 158 24.11 -14.97 1.37
N GLY A 159 25.03 -14.35 2.10
CA GLY A 159 24.99 -12.97 2.53
C GLY A 159 24.18 -12.76 3.82
N THR A 160 24.06 -11.50 4.25
CA THR A 160 23.37 -11.10 5.49
C THR A 160 22.60 -9.79 5.28
N GLN A 161 21.88 -9.32 6.29
CA GLN A 161 21.28 -7.98 6.27
C GLN A 161 22.31 -6.83 6.23
N SER A 162 23.56 -7.09 6.60
CA SER A 162 24.61 -6.07 6.58
C SER A 162 25.27 -5.94 5.21
N ALA A 163 25.36 -4.69 4.72
CA ALA A 163 26.09 -4.35 3.51
C ALA A 163 27.62 -4.53 3.62
N ASN A 164 28.17 -4.71 4.82
CA ASN A 164 29.60 -5.03 4.98
C ASN A 164 29.91 -6.50 4.68
N SER A 165 28.88 -7.35 4.74
CA SER A 165 28.99 -8.80 4.56
C SER A 165 28.52 -9.28 3.18
N ARG A 166 28.41 -8.38 2.19
CA ARG A 166 27.96 -8.73 0.83
C ARG A 166 28.96 -9.62 0.11
N ASN A 167 28.49 -10.70 -0.49
CA ASN A 167 29.30 -11.42 -1.47
C ASN A 167 29.20 -10.73 -2.83
N VAL A 168 30.28 -10.79 -3.61
CA VAL A 168 30.31 -10.44 -5.03
C VAL A 168 30.53 -11.71 -5.82
N ILE A 169 29.54 -12.11 -6.61
CA ILE A 169 29.44 -13.44 -7.23
C ILE A 169 29.23 -13.26 -8.74
N SER A 170 30.33 -13.18 -9.47
CA SER A 170 30.34 -12.66 -10.83
C SER A 170 31.43 -13.30 -11.68
N GLY A 171 31.29 -13.24 -13.00
CA GLY A 171 32.30 -13.76 -13.93
C GLY A 171 32.43 -15.28 -13.95
N ASN A 172 31.48 -16.04 -13.38
CA ASN A 172 31.57 -17.50 -13.33
C ASN A 172 31.12 -18.14 -14.66
N ALA A 173 31.64 -19.34 -14.95
CA ALA A 173 31.35 -20.08 -16.18
C ALA A 173 29.99 -20.83 -16.15
N GLY A 174 29.20 -20.65 -15.10
CA GLY A 174 27.82 -21.09 -14.94
C GLY A 174 27.02 -20.03 -14.16
N PRO A 175 25.98 -20.39 -13.38
CA PRO A 175 25.19 -19.40 -12.67
C PRO A 175 25.99 -18.78 -11.51
N GLY A 176 25.61 -17.58 -11.10
CA GLY A 176 26.16 -16.97 -9.89
C GLY A 176 25.85 -17.84 -8.68
N ILE A 177 24.57 -18.13 -8.47
CA ILE A 177 24.09 -19.04 -7.42
C ILE A 177 23.14 -20.06 -8.02
N ARG A 178 23.39 -21.34 -7.78
CA ARG A 178 22.42 -22.41 -7.98
C ARG A 178 21.92 -22.90 -6.62
N SER A 179 20.61 -22.87 -6.40
CA SER A 179 20.02 -23.33 -5.14
C SER A 179 18.83 -24.25 -5.40
N ASP A 180 19.06 -25.56 -5.33
CA ASP A 180 18.01 -26.59 -5.42
C ASP A 180 17.52 -27.04 -4.03
N ALA A 181 18.12 -26.50 -2.95
CA ALA A 181 17.76 -26.82 -1.58
C ALA A 181 16.79 -25.78 -0.98
N LYS A 182 15.88 -26.26 -0.13
CA LYS A 182 14.83 -25.46 0.50
C LYS A 182 15.35 -24.50 1.57
N PHE A 183 14.60 -23.44 1.84
CA PHE A 183 14.84 -22.49 2.94
C PHE A 183 16.20 -21.77 2.90
N THR A 184 16.86 -21.73 1.74
CA THR A 184 18.08 -20.93 1.57
C THR A 184 17.71 -19.46 1.49
N LYS A 185 18.40 -18.62 2.26
CA LYS A 185 18.26 -17.16 2.25
C LYS A 185 19.42 -16.54 1.46
N ILE A 186 19.10 -15.83 0.39
CA ILE A 186 20.06 -15.15 -0.49
C ILE A 186 19.82 -13.65 -0.32
N LEU A 187 20.72 -12.98 0.40
CA LEU A 187 20.49 -11.62 0.90
C LEU A 187 21.68 -10.71 0.58
N ASN A 188 21.40 -9.51 0.08
CA ASN A 188 22.38 -8.43 -0.03
C ASN A 188 23.65 -8.80 -0.85
N ASN A 189 23.54 -9.65 -1.88
CA ASN A 189 24.67 -9.99 -2.74
C ASN A 189 24.74 -9.08 -3.98
N ILE A 190 25.93 -8.91 -4.55
CA ILE A 190 26.12 -8.38 -5.90
C ILE A 190 26.39 -9.56 -6.82
N ILE A 191 25.57 -9.75 -7.86
CA ILE A 191 25.61 -10.91 -8.73
C ILE A 191 25.64 -10.45 -10.19
N GLY A 192 26.73 -10.78 -10.89
CA GLY A 192 26.93 -10.45 -12.30
C GLY A 192 27.53 -9.06 -12.56
N LEU A 193 27.89 -8.31 -11.51
CA LEU A 193 28.60 -7.02 -11.59
C LEU A 193 29.95 -7.07 -10.88
N ASP A 194 30.79 -6.06 -11.10
CA ASP A 194 31.98 -5.80 -10.29
C ASP A 194 31.64 -5.43 -8.83
N ALA A 195 32.66 -5.35 -7.98
CA ALA A 195 32.46 -5.10 -6.55
C ALA A 195 31.90 -3.70 -6.22
N SER A 196 32.02 -2.72 -7.13
CA SER A 196 31.32 -1.43 -6.99
C SER A 196 29.84 -1.51 -7.39
N GLY A 197 29.43 -2.56 -8.09
CA GLY A 197 28.05 -2.74 -8.56
C GLY A 197 27.69 -1.81 -9.72
N THR A 198 28.68 -1.44 -10.54
CA THR A 198 28.54 -0.42 -11.60
C THR A 198 28.96 -0.91 -12.98
N SER A 199 29.71 -2.01 -13.08
CA SER A 199 30.10 -2.61 -14.37
C SER A 199 29.70 -4.08 -14.44
N ALA A 200 29.16 -4.50 -15.58
CA ALA A 200 28.85 -5.90 -15.83
C ALA A 200 30.10 -6.79 -15.79
N LYS A 201 29.99 -7.91 -15.08
CA LYS A 201 30.92 -9.03 -15.00
C LYS A 201 30.10 -10.33 -15.12
N PRO A 202 29.59 -10.63 -16.31
CA PRO A 202 28.56 -11.63 -16.52
C PRO A 202 28.95 -12.99 -15.96
N ASN A 203 28.03 -13.60 -15.21
CA ASN A 203 27.96 -15.05 -15.15
C ASN A 203 27.42 -15.55 -16.51
N THR A 204 27.92 -16.67 -17.02
CA THR A 204 27.58 -17.15 -18.39
C THR A 204 26.16 -17.72 -18.51
N THR A 205 25.50 -18.00 -17.38
CA THR A 205 24.07 -18.33 -17.33
C THR A 205 23.34 -17.36 -16.41
N GLY A 206 22.35 -17.81 -15.62
CA GLY A 206 21.54 -16.94 -14.79
C GLY A 206 22.27 -16.40 -13.55
N GLY A 207 21.75 -15.33 -12.96
CA GLY A 207 22.26 -14.81 -11.69
C GLY A 207 22.00 -15.78 -10.54
N ILE A 208 20.72 -16.07 -10.29
CA ILE A 208 20.25 -17.08 -9.33
C ILE A 208 19.38 -18.09 -10.09
N THR A 209 19.60 -19.39 -9.89
CA THR A 209 18.86 -20.42 -10.62
C THR A 209 18.48 -21.61 -9.72
N THR A 210 17.25 -22.09 -9.85
CA THR A 210 16.85 -23.43 -9.44
C THR A 210 16.68 -24.32 -10.68
N THR A 211 17.16 -25.55 -10.57
CA THR A 211 17.06 -26.62 -11.58
C THR A 211 16.16 -27.78 -11.12
N GLY A 212 15.80 -27.81 -9.83
CA GLY A 212 14.75 -28.64 -9.23
C GLY A 212 13.90 -27.84 -8.22
N SER A 213 13.14 -28.53 -7.36
CA SER A 213 12.23 -27.91 -6.37
C SER A 213 12.98 -27.18 -5.25
N GLY A 214 13.48 -25.98 -5.57
CA GLY A 214 14.09 -25.03 -4.65
C GLY A 214 13.01 -24.27 -3.89
N ASP A 215 12.21 -24.96 -3.09
CA ASP A 215 11.04 -24.38 -2.43
C ASP A 215 11.44 -23.48 -1.25
N PHE A 216 10.58 -22.51 -0.93
CA PHE A 216 10.75 -21.62 0.24
C PHE A 216 12.06 -20.83 0.22
N LEU A 217 12.60 -20.51 -0.97
CA LEU A 217 13.74 -19.62 -1.07
C LEU A 217 13.35 -18.19 -0.69
N THR A 218 14.24 -17.51 0.03
CA THR A 218 14.13 -16.07 0.28
C THR A 218 15.22 -15.36 -0.51
N ILE A 219 14.84 -14.70 -1.60
CA ILE A 219 15.73 -13.94 -2.46
C ILE A 219 15.50 -12.46 -2.16
N GLY A 220 16.33 -11.92 -1.28
CA GLY A 220 16.16 -10.58 -0.75
C GLY A 220 15.03 -10.47 0.28
N GLN A 221 15.03 -9.35 0.98
CA GLN A 221 14.03 -8.96 1.98
C GLN A 221 14.11 -7.43 2.16
N PRO A 222 13.19 -6.79 2.91
CA PRO A 222 13.27 -5.36 3.19
C PRO A 222 14.65 -4.93 3.70
N ASN A 223 15.23 -3.92 3.06
CA ASN A 223 16.55 -3.34 3.36
C ASN A 223 17.76 -4.29 3.16
N ALA A 224 17.55 -5.48 2.58
CA ALA A 224 18.62 -6.44 2.30
C ALA A 224 18.41 -7.21 0.98
N GLY A 225 17.95 -6.50 -0.05
CA GLY A 225 17.83 -7.03 -1.41
C GLY A 225 19.17 -7.20 -2.12
N ASN A 226 19.20 -8.11 -3.09
CA ASN A 226 20.35 -8.37 -3.93
C ASN A 226 20.38 -7.43 -5.13
N ILE A 227 21.56 -7.25 -5.73
CA ILE A 227 21.76 -6.61 -7.02
C ILE A 227 22.10 -7.71 -8.02
N ILE A 228 21.24 -7.93 -9.02
CA ILE A 228 21.30 -9.09 -9.93
C ILE A 228 21.20 -8.59 -11.37
N SER A 229 22.36 -8.38 -12.00
CA SER A 229 22.45 -7.59 -13.23
C SER A 229 23.60 -8.07 -14.10
N GLY A 230 23.54 -7.80 -15.40
CA GLY A 230 24.60 -8.10 -16.35
C GLY A 230 24.88 -9.58 -16.58
N ASN A 231 24.00 -10.49 -16.18
CA ASN A 231 24.16 -11.94 -16.43
C ASN A 231 23.74 -12.29 -17.88
N GLN A 232 24.29 -13.37 -18.45
CA GLN A 232 24.04 -13.74 -19.85
C GLN A 232 22.68 -14.45 -20.09
N GLN A 233 21.94 -14.80 -19.03
CA GLN A 233 20.57 -15.32 -19.12
C GLN A 233 19.65 -14.55 -18.16
N GLU A 234 18.70 -15.20 -17.50
CA GLU A 234 17.79 -14.51 -16.59
C GLU A 234 18.49 -14.06 -15.30
N GLY A 235 18.02 -12.97 -14.69
CA GLY A 235 18.50 -12.56 -13.37
C GLY A 235 18.19 -13.64 -12.32
N ILE A 236 16.92 -14.02 -12.21
CA ILE A 236 16.43 -15.08 -11.33
C ILE A 236 15.61 -16.08 -12.13
N ARG A 237 15.89 -17.37 -11.98
CA ARG A 237 15.12 -18.47 -12.54
C ARG A 237 14.61 -19.42 -11.45
N LEU A 238 13.29 -19.53 -11.32
CA LEU A 238 12.59 -20.45 -10.42
C LEU A 238 11.95 -21.56 -11.25
N SER A 239 12.54 -22.75 -11.25
CA SER A 239 12.05 -23.94 -11.96
C SER A 239 11.36 -24.90 -11.00
N SER A 240 10.05 -25.06 -11.12
CA SER A 240 9.20 -25.91 -10.28
C SER A 240 9.40 -25.69 -8.78
N ALA A 241 9.70 -24.46 -8.38
CA ALA A 241 9.87 -24.06 -6.99
C ALA A 241 8.55 -23.55 -6.43
N ASP A 242 8.25 -23.93 -5.20
CA ASP A 242 7.04 -23.48 -4.51
C ASP A 242 7.35 -22.49 -3.38
N SER A 243 6.43 -21.54 -3.15
CA SER A 243 6.43 -20.66 -1.97
C SER A 243 7.71 -19.84 -1.79
N CYS A 244 8.41 -19.50 -2.88
CA CYS A 244 9.56 -18.61 -2.83
C CYS A 244 9.13 -17.16 -2.65
N THR A 245 9.98 -16.37 -2.00
CA THR A 245 9.79 -14.92 -1.83
C THR A 245 10.95 -14.17 -2.48
N VAL A 246 10.64 -13.24 -3.38
CA VAL A 246 11.62 -12.37 -4.05
C VAL A 246 11.29 -10.93 -3.70
N GLN A 247 12.09 -10.28 -2.85
CA GLN A 247 11.77 -8.95 -2.29
C GLN A 247 12.97 -8.00 -2.21
N GLY A 248 12.71 -6.72 -2.43
CA GLY A 248 13.68 -5.63 -2.21
C GLY A 248 14.86 -5.61 -3.18
N ASN A 249 14.86 -6.43 -4.25
CA ASN A 249 16.02 -6.59 -5.13
C ASN A 249 16.09 -5.51 -6.22
N LEU A 250 17.31 -5.21 -6.66
CA LEU A 250 17.61 -4.47 -7.88
C LEU A 250 18.00 -5.47 -8.96
N ILE A 251 17.21 -5.57 -10.04
CA ILE A 251 17.38 -6.60 -11.07
C ILE A 251 17.52 -5.92 -12.44
N GLY A 252 18.68 -6.11 -13.07
CA GLY A 252 19.05 -5.49 -14.36
C GLY A 252 19.40 -4.00 -14.27
N THR A 253 19.76 -3.52 -13.07
CA THR A 253 20.24 -2.16 -12.85
C THR A 253 21.56 -2.13 -12.07
N ASP A 254 22.21 -0.97 -12.03
CA ASP A 254 23.35 -0.74 -11.13
C ASP A 254 22.93 -0.72 -9.64
N ILE A 255 23.92 -0.62 -8.75
CA ILE A 255 23.72 -0.55 -7.30
C ILE A 255 22.81 0.62 -6.85
N THR A 256 22.70 1.68 -7.65
CA THR A 256 21.81 2.81 -7.35
C THR A 256 20.39 2.61 -7.85
N GLY A 257 20.15 1.63 -8.73
CA GLY A 257 18.86 1.39 -9.36
C GLY A 257 18.48 2.45 -10.40
N THR A 258 19.47 3.15 -10.97
CA THR A 258 19.24 4.27 -11.91
C THR A 258 19.89 4.09 -13.28
N ILE A 259 20.82 3.15 -13.41
CA ILE A 259 21.49 2.83 -14.68
C ILE A 259 21.06 1.44 -15.13
N ASP A 260 20.74 1.30 -16.42
CA ASP A 260 20.45 0.02 -17.06
C ASP A 260 21.74 -0.82 -17.18
N LEU A 261 21.74 -1.98 -16.52
CA LEU A 261 22.75 -3.03 -16.63
C LEU A 261 22.03 -4.38 -16.80
N GLY A 262 21.02 -4.39 -17.66
CA GLY A 262 20.12 -5.51 -17.89
C GLY A 262 20.79 -6.87 -17.98
N ASN A 263 20.09 -7.90 -17.51
CA ASN A 263 20.47 -9.27 -17.85
C ASN A 263 20.08 -9.54 -19.32
N SER A 264 20.84 -10.36 -20.03
CA SER A 264 20.56 -10.66 -21.45
C SER A 264 19.26 -11.45 -21.65
N GLY A 265 18.75 -12.10 -20.59
CA GLY A 265 17.45 -12.77 -20.53
C GLY A 265 16.38 -11.96 -19.77
N HIS A 266 15.44 -12.65 -19.12
CA HIS A 266 14.39 -12.04 -18.30
C HIS A 266 14.92 -11.57 -16.94
N GLY A 267 14.26 -10.59 -16.30
CA GLY A 267 14.60 -10.20 -14.93
C GLY A 267 14.34 -11.36 -13.97
N ILE A 268 13.10 -11.85 -13.98
CA ILE A 268 12.65 -13.03 -13.23
C ILE A 268 11.90 -13.96 -14.17
N MET A 269 12.24 -15.25 -14.16
CA MET A 269 11.53 -16.30 -14.87
C MET A 269 11.03 -17.37 -13.90
N ILE A 270 9.73 -17.62 -13.94
CA ILE A 270 9.04 -18.69 -13.20
C ILE A 270 8.62 -19.76 -14.20
N LEU A 271 9.01 -21.00 -13.95
CA LEU A 271 8.72 -22.17 -14.78
C LEU A 271 7.99 -23.21 -13.93
N GLY A 272 6.66 -23.18 -13.94
CA GLY A 272 5.84 -24.02 -13.04
C GLY A 272 5.88 -23.54 -11.58
N GLY A 273 5.58 -24.44 -10.65
CA GLY A 273 5.50 -24.13 -9.22
C GLY A 273 4.20 -23.48 -8.79
N THR A 274 4.13 -23.11 -7.51
CA THR A 274 2.96 -22.51 -6.88
C THR A 274 3.33 -21.54 -5.76
N PHE A 275 2.48 -20.52 -5.57
CA PHE A 275 2.53 -19.62 -4.40
C PHE A 275 3.81 -18.78 -4.23
N ASP A 276 4.59 -18.56 -5.29
CA ASP A 276 5.70 -17.61 -5.22
C ASP A 276 5.19 -16.17 -5.08
N LEU A 277 5.90 -15.37 -4.27
CA LEU A 277 5.63 -13.96 -4.03
C LEU A 277 6.78 -13.12 -4.59
N ILE A 278 6.48 -12.30 -5.60
CA ILE A 278 7.39 -11.32 -6.17
C ILE A 278 6.99 -9.93 -5.70
N GLY A 279 7.77 -9.38 -4.77
CA GLY A 279 7.55 -8.08 -4.14
C GLY A 279 6.69 -8.18 -2.88
N GLY A 280 5.89 -7.15 -2.58
CA GLY A 280 5.09 -7.08 -1.36
C GLY A 280 4.30 -5.79 -1.25
N THR A 281 3.75 -5.49 -0.07
CA THR A 281 2.88 -4.32 0.15
C THR A 281 3.58 -3.14 0.81
N SER A 282 4.84 -3.30 1.25
CA SER A 282 5.64 -2.20 1.80
C SER A 282 6.75 -1.78 0.83
N ALA A 283 7.17 -0.51 0.90
CA ALA A 283 8.20 0.03 0.00
C ALA A 283 9.52 -0.75 0.04
N GLY A 284 9.92 -1.28 1.21
CA GLY A 284 11.15 -2.08 1.33
C GLY A 284 11.07 -3.45 0.65
N GLN A 285 9.87 -3.98 0.41
CA GLN A 285 9.67 -5.27 -0.27
C GLN A 285 9.70 -5.15 -1.80
N ARG A 286 9.59 -3.94 -2.34
CA ARG A 286 9.54 -3.65 -3.78
C ARG A 286 10.80 -4.10 -4.49
N ASN A 287 10.65 -4.88 -5.54
CA ASN A 287 11.74 -5.09 -6.49
C ASN A 287 11.72 -3.99 -7.56
N ILE A 288 12.92 -3.63 -8.04
CA ILE A 288 13.13 -2.82 -9.24
C ILE A 288 13.61 -3.76 -10.34
N ILE A 289 12.83 -3.94 -11.41
CA ILE A 289 13.05 -4.97 -12.44
C ILE A 289 13.06 -4.32 -13.83
N SER A 290 14.26 -4.05 -14.34
CA SER A 290 14.45 -3.11 -15.46
C SER A 290 15.64 -3.51 -16.34
N GLY A 291 15.68 -3.07 -17.60
CA GLY A 291 16.77 -3.36 -18.54
C GLY A 291 16.80 -4.78 -19.12
N ASN A 292 15.88 -5.67 -18.73
CA ASN A 292 15.91 -7.08 -19.15
C ASN A 292 15.07 -7.33 -20.42
N SER A 293 14.92 -8.60 -20.82
CA SER A 293 13.98 -9.04 -21.85
C SER A 293 12.52 -8.81 -21.42
N ASP A 294 11.94 -9.73 -20.63
CA ASP A 294 10.74 -9.42 -19.84
C ASP A 294 11.18 -9.05 -18.42
N GLY A 295 10.41 -8.19 -17.75
CA GLY A 295 10.61 -7.97 -16.31
C GLY A 295 10.37 -9.26 -15.52
N VAL A 296 9.13 -9.77 -15.60
CA VAL A 296 8.71 -11.04 -15.01
C VAL A 296 8.04 -11.92 -16.07
N LEU A 297 8.61 -13.09 -16.34
CA LEU A 297 8.01 -14.13 -17.19
C LEU A 297 7.49 -15.28 -16.31
N VAL A 298 6.24 -15.67 -16.52
CA VAL A 298 5.63 -16.85 -15.89
C VAL A 298 5.20 -17.82 -16.99
N GLN A 299 5.81 -19.00 -16.99
CA GLN A 299 5.44 -20.11 -17.88
C GLN A 299 4.90 -21.27 -17.04
N GLY A 300 3.60 -21.53 -17.14
CA GLY A 300 2.93 -22.50 -16.28
C GLY A 300 2.80 -22.02 -14.83
N GLY A 301 2.52 -22.95 -13.91
CA GLY A 301 2.39 -22.66 -12.48
C GLY A 301 1.06 -22.02 -12.09
N THR A 302 0.78 -21.97 -10.79
CA THR A 302 -0.47 -21.40 -10.27
C THR A 302 -0.33 -20.62 -8.97
N TYR A 303 -1.20 -19.64 -8.75
CA TYR A 303 -1.27 -18.85 -7.50
C TYR A 303 -0.03 -18.02 -7.17
N HIS A 304 0.83 -17.72 -8.15
CA HIS A 304 1.91 -16.74 -7.95
C HIS A 304 1.33 -15.32 -7.81
N LYS A 305 2.01 -14.50 -7.01
CA LYS A 305 1.62 -13.12 -6.68
C LYS A 305 2.74 -12.17 -7.04
N ILE A 306 2.45 -11.16 -7.84
CA ILE A 306 3.42 -10.15 -8.28
C ILE A 306 2.92 -8.80 -7.77
N PHE A 307 3.40 -8.32 -6.62
CA PHE A 307 2.87 -7.16 -5.90
C PHE A 307 3.91 -6.07 -5.64
N GLY A 308 3.52 -4.80 -5.76
CA GLY A 308 4.30 -3.67 -5.27
C GLY A 308 5.62 -3.38 -5.98
N ASN A 309 5.85 -3.95 -7.17
CA ASN A 309 7.10 -3.84 -7.93
C ASN A 309 7.13 -2.62 -8.85
N TYR A 310 8.32 -2.10 -9.14
CA TYR A 310 8.56 -1.20 -10.28
C TYR A 310 9.21 -2.00 -11.40
N ILE A 311 8.58 -2.02 -12.58
CA ILE A 311 8.98 -2.86 -13.70
C ILE A 311 9.15 -2.00 -14.95
N GLY A 312 10.39 -1.87 -15.43
CA GLY A 312 10.79 -1.00 -16.55
C GLY A 312 11.09 0.45 -16.16
N LEU A 313 11.25 0.70 -14.86
CA LEU A 313 11.53 2.01 -14.27
C LEU A 313 12.79 1.97 -13.40
N ALA A 314 13.41 3.13 -13.20
CA ALA A 314 14.38 3.34 -12.14
C ALA A 314 13.72 3.33 -10.75
N VAL A 315 14.53 3.25 -9.70
CA VAL A 315 14.07 3.23 -8.30
C VAL A 315 13.21 4.45 -7.90
N ASN A 316 13.37 5.58 -8.60
CA ASN A 316 12.58 6.80 -8.38
C ASN A 316 11.12 6.71 -8.86
N GLY A 317 10.76 5.67 -9.64
CA GLY A 317 9.41 5.48 -10.16
C GLY A 317 8.99 6.43 -11.29
N THR A 318 9.92 7.22 -11.85
CA THR A 318 9.63 8.21 -12.89
C THR A 318 10.52 8.05 -14.13
N THR A 319 11.75 7.59 -13.98
CA THR A 319 12.69 7.42 -15.10
C THR A 319 12.50 6.04 -15.74
N SER A 320 12.38 5.97 -17.07
CA SER A 320 12.31 4.69 -17.79
C SER A 320 13.67 4.02 -17.88
N LEU A 321 13.70 2.73 -17.54
CA LEU A 321 14.80 1.78 -17.78
C LEU A 321 14.18 0.51 -18.39
N GLY A 322 13.40 0.71 -19.44
CA GLY A 322 12.45 -0.27 -19.97
C GLY A 322 13.01 -1.67 -20.20
N ASN A 323 12.20 -2.69 -19.92
CA ASN A 323 12.49 -4.03 -20.43
C ASN A 323 12.13 -4.09 -21.93
N SER A 324 12.92 -4.82 -22.73
CA SER A 324 12.80 -4.85 -24.19
C SER A 324 11.54 -5.58 -24.69
N GLN A 325 10.88 -6.37 -23.86
CA GLN A 325 9.62 -7.06 -24.12
C GLN A 325 8.52 -6.60 -23.15
N ALA A 326 7.85 -7.49 -22.42
CA ALA A 326 6.79 -7.11 -21.49
C ALA A 326 7.36 -6.79 -20.10
N GLY A 327 6.67 -5.92 -19.35
CA GLY A 327 6.91 -5.82 -17.92
C GLY A 327 6.55 -7.14 -17.22
N VAL A 328 5.35 -7.66 -17.48
CA VAL A 328 4.90 -8.98 -17.01
C VAL A 328 4.36 -9.80 -18.18
N ASN A 329 4.84 -11.03 -18.35
CA ASN A 329 4.44 -11.94 -19.42
C ASN A 329 3.93 -13.26 -18.83
N LEU A 330 2.66 -13.60 -19.08
CA LEU A 330 2.01 -14.83 -18.63
C LEU A 330 1.74 -15.73 -19.85
N ASN A 331 2.34 -16.92 -19.90
CA ASN A 331 2.15 -17.84 -21.01
C ASN A 331 2.26 -19.33 -20.60
N ILE A 332 2.11 -20.22 -21.59
CA ILE A 332 2.32 -21.68 -21.47
C ILE A 332 1.64 -22.25 -20.22
N GLY A 333 0.35 -21.94 -20.04
CA GLY A 333 -0.48 -22.55 -19.00
C GLY A 333 -0.48 -21.83 -17.65
N ALA A 334 0.16 -20.67 -17.54
CA ALA A 334 0.09 -19.84 -16.34
C ALA A 334 -1.38 -19.57 -15.97
N SER A 335 -1.78 -19.95 -14.76
CA SER A 335 -3.18 -19.83 -14.31
C SER A 335 -3.31 -19.36 -12.87
N PHE A 336 -4.37 -18.63 -12.54
CA PHE A 336 -4.57 -18.08 -11.19
C PHE A 336 -3.44 -17.16 -10.72
N ILE A 337 -2.73 -16.52 -11.64
CA ILE A 337 -1.68 -15.56 -11.31
C ILE A 337 -2.34 -14.22 -10.99
N THR A 338 -1.90 -13.59 -9.90
CA THR A 338 -2.37 -12.25 -9.52
C THR A 338 -1.26 -11.22 -9.72
N VAL A 339 -1.51 -10.27 -10.62
CA VAL A 339 -0.62 -9.13 -10.87
C VAL A 339 -1.22 -7.90 -10.20
N GLY A 340 -0.59 -7.44 -9.13
CA GLY A 340 -1.01 -6.32 -8.29
C GLY A 340 -1.99 -6.70 -7.19
N ASP A 341 -2.42 -5.72 -6.40
CA ASP A 341 -3.25 -5.91 -5.21
C ASP A 341 -4.26 -4.76 -5.06
N THR A 342 -5.28 -4.95 -4.24
CA THR A 342 -6.28 -3.93 -3.89
C THR A 342 -5.77 -2.91 -2.87
N LEU A 343 -4.66 -3.18 -2.20
CA LEU A 343 -3.99 -2.24 -1.32
C LEU A 343 -3.00 -1.39 -2.12
N THR A 344 -2.95 -0.08 -1.87
CA THR A 344 -2.02 0.85 -2.54
C THR A 344 -0.57 0.39 -2.46
N GLY A 345 -0.18 -0.25 -1.35
CA GLY A 345 1.16 -0.78 -1.15
C GLY A 345 1.53 -1.93 -2.10
N GLY A 346 0.57 -2.76 -2.52
CA GLY A 346 0.78 -3.89 -3.43
C GLY A 346 0.60 -3.56 -4.91
N ARG A 347 0.39 -2.28 -5.26
CA ARG A 347 0.32 -1.77 -6.64
C ARG A 347 1.66 -1.91 -7.35
N ASN A 348 1.68 -2.62 -8.48
CA ASN A 348 2.84 -2.52 -9.37
C ASN A 348 2.76 -1.27 -10.24
N VAL A 349 3.92 -0.75 -10.62
CA VAL A 349 4.08 0.27 -11.65
C VAL A 349 4.83 -0.38 -12.82
N ILE A 350 4.14 -0.56 -13.94
CA ILE A 350 4.59 -1.36 -15.09
C ILE A 350 4.65 -0.46 -16.33
N SER A 351 5.82 0.11 -16.58
CA SER A 351 5.98 1.25 -17.47
C SER A 351 7.33 1.26 -18.16
N GLY A 352 7.45 1.96 -19.29
CA GLY A 352 8.71 2.02 -20.06
C GLY A 352 9.04 0.76 -20.86
N ASN A 353 8.23 -0.30 -20.80
CA ASN A 353 8.50 -1.57 -21.47
C ASN A 353 7.95 -1.56 -22.91
N THR A 354 8.16 -2.64 -23.68
CA THR A 354 7.39 -2.81 -24.92
C THR A 354 5.91 -3.04 -24.62
N ARG A 355 5.56 -4.05 -23.82
CA ARG A 355 4.19 -4.26 -23.31
C ARG A 355 4.16 -4.02 -21.81
N GLY A 356 3.05 -3.52 -21.27
CA GLY A 356 2.88 -3.52 -19.81
C GLY A 356 2.71 -4.94 -19.29
N VAL A 357 1.50 -5.49 -19.45
CA VAL A 357 1.17 -6.88 -19.12
C VAL A 357 0.75 -7.63 -20.38
N ASN A 358 1.36 -8.79 -20.63
CA ASN A 358 1.05 -9.66 -21.75
C ASN A 358 0.51 -11.00 -21.24
N ILE A 359 -0.66 -11.42 -21.73
CA ILE A 359 -1.31 -12.70 -21.40
C ILE A 359 -1.56 -13.43 -22.70
N GLN A 360 -0.92 -14.58 -22.91
CA GLN A 360 -0.97 -15.28 -24.18
C GLN A 360 -0.96 -16.79 -23.98
N ASP A 361 -1.21 -17.52 -25.07
CA ASP A 361 -1.31 -18.99 -25.14
C ASP A 361 -2.71 -19.55 -24.78
N PRO A 362 -3.23 -20.57 -25.51
CA PRO A 362 -4.58 -21.11 -25.28
C PRO A 362 -4.79 -21.80 -23.93
N THR A 363 -3.70 -22.16 -23.23
CA THR A 363 -3.74 -22.83 -21.94
C THR A 363 -3.67 -21.86 -20.75
N THR A 364 -3.32 -20.60 -21.00
CA THR A 364 -3.21 -19.52 -19.99
C THR A 364 -4.59 -18.94 -19.67
N LYS A 365 -5.02 -19.05 -18.40
CA LYS A 365 -6.40 -18.74 -17.99
C LYS A 365 -6.56 -18.37 -16.52
N PHE A 366 -7.68 -17.75 -16.15
CA PHE A 366 -8.00 -17.42 -14.76
C PHE A 366 -6.99 -16.48 -14.07
N ASN A 367 -6.22 -15.72 -14.85
CA ASN A 367 -5.28 -14.75 -14.31
C ASN A 367 -6.00 -13.42 -14.02
N THR A 368 -5.53 -12.70 -13.02
CA THR A 368 -6.13 -11.45 -12.55
C THR A 368 -5.09 -10.33 -12.52
N VAL A 369 -5.37 -9.21 -13.18
CA VAL A 369 -4.54 -7.99 -13.16
C VAL A 369 -5.33 -6.93 -12.40
N ILE A 370 -4.89 -6.51 -11.21
CA ILE A 370 -5.64 -5.62 -10.30
C ILE A 370 -4.77 -4.54 -9.66
N GLY A 371 -5.32 -3.35 -9.50
CA GLY A 371 -4.69 -2.27 -8.72
C GLY A 371 -3.37 -1.72 -9.28
N ASN A 372 -3.01 -2.02 -10.53
CA ASN A 372 -1.73 -1.62 -11.13
C ASN A 372 -1.79 -0.24 -11.78
N TYR A 373 -0.61 0.38 -11.90
CA TYR A 373 -0.36 1.51 -12.79
C TYR A 373 0.44 1.03 -14.01
N ILE A 374 -0.06 1.29 -15.20
CA ILE A 374 0.50 0.74 -16.44
C ILE A 374 0.61 1.84 -17.51
N GLY A 375 1.83 2.21 -17.85
CA GLY A 375 2.17 3.27 -18.81
C GLY A 375 2.36 4.65 -18.18
N THR A 376 2.38 4.73 -16.86
CA THR A 376 2.49 5.95 -16.05
C THR A 376 3.71 5.92 -15.13
N ASN A 377 4.07 7.06 -14.54
CA ASN A 377 4.94 7.11 -13.38
C ASN A 377 4.24 6.55 -12.12
N ALA A 378 5.00 6.43 -11.03
CA ALA A 378 4.52 5.89 -9.76
C ALA A 378 3.43 6.71 -9.06
N SER A 379 3.27 8.00 -9.39
CA SER A 379 2.18 8.86 -8.92
C SER A 379 0.92 8.77 -9.80
N GLY A 380 1.00 8.14 -10.98
CA GLY A 380 -0.14 8.02 -11.91
C GLY A 380 -0.51 9.35 -12.59
N THR A 381 0.38 10.35 -12.53
CA THR A 381 0.15 11.71 -13.04
C THR A 381 0.76 11.93 -14.41
N ASP A 382 1.90 11.28 -14.70
CA ASP A 382 2.67 11.49 -15.93
C ASP A 382 2.87 10.19 -16.69
N SER A 383 3.01 10.30 -18.02
CA SER A 383 3.22 9.13 -18.87
C SER A 383 4.67 8.65 -18.78
N VAL A 384 4.86 7.36 -18.55
CA VAL A 384 6.13 6.66 -18.82
C VAL A 384 5.81 5.50 -19.74
N ARG A 385 5.84 5.80 -21.04
CA ARG A 385 5.12 5.06 -22.07
C ARG A 385 5.61 3.62 -22.19
N ASN A 386 4.68 2.67 -22.27
CA ASN A 386 4.98 1.41 -22.93
C ASN A 386 4.87 1.60 -24.46
N THR A 387 5.75 0.97 -25.25
CA THR A 387 5.84 1.20 -26.71
C THR A 387 4.90 0.32 -27.55
N PHE A 388 4.16 -0.58 -26.90
CA PHE A 388 2.99 -1.32 -27.37
C PHE A 388 1.86 -1.19 -26.34
N ALA A 389 0.84 -2.05 -26.40
CA ALA A 389 -0.33 -1.97 -25.52
C ALA A 389 0.04 -2.03 -24.03
N GLY A 390 -0.72 -1.30 -23.21
CA GLY A 390 -0.61 -1.38 -21.76
C GLY A 390 -0.91 -2.80 -21.28
N ILE A 391 -2.02 -3.38 -21.73
CA ILE A 391 -2.36 -4.79 -21.54
C ILE A 391 -2.67 -5.44 -22.89
N ASP A 392 -2.03 -6.56 -23.19
CA ASP A 392 -2.24 -7.38 -24.40
C ASP A 392 -2.69 -8.79 -24.00
N ILE A 393 -3.89 -9.19 -24.40
CA ILE A 393 -4.45 -10.53 -24.19
C ILE A 393 -4.61 -11.18 -25.56
N SER A 394 -3.90 -12.27 -25.82
CA SER A 394 -3.82 -12.82 -27.17
C SER A 394 -3.73 -14.35 -27.24
N ASN A 395 -3.71 -14.88 -28.47
CA ASN A 395 -3.35 -16.25 -28.81
C ASN A 395 -4.14 -17.34 -28.04
N GLY A 396 -5.46 -17.18 -27.92
CA GLY A 396 -6.37 -18.18 -27.35
C GLY A 396 -6.54 -18.13 -25.84
N SER A 397 -5.86 -17.22 -25.15
CA SER A 397 -5.99 -17.06 -23.69
C SER A 397 -7.41 -16.63 -23.32
N LYS A 398 -7.93 -17.19 -22.21
CA LYS A 398 -9.36 -17.06 -21.85
C LYS A 398 -9.61 -17.03 -20.35
N TYR A 399 -10.76 -16.49 -19.95
CA TYR A 399 -11.18 -16.38 -18.55
C TYR A 399 -10.23 -15.56 -17.67
N ASN A 400 -9.49 -14.63 -18.28
CA ASN A 400 -8.65 -13.69 -17.54
C ASN A 400 -9.44 -12.43 -17.22
N GLN A 401 -9.07 -11.78 -16.12
CA GLN A 401 -9.78 -10.65 -15.54
C GLN A 401 -8.85 -9.45 -15.39
N ILE A 402 -9.26 -8.31 -15.97
CA ILE A 402 -8.57 -7.03 -15.82
C ILE A 402 -9.41 -6.13 -14.92
N GLY A 403 -8.89 -5.87 -13.72
CA GLY A 403 -9.53 -5.17 -12.61
C GLY A 403 -10.35 -6.12 -11.73
N ASN A 404 -11.03 -5.61 -10.70
CA ASN A 404 -11.83 -6.42 -9.76
C ASN A 404 -13.22 -5.82 -9.53
N GLY A 405 -14.07 -6.46 -8.73
CA GLY A 405 -15.44 -6.00 -8.49
C GLY A 405 -15.59 -4.75 -7.60
N ASN A 406 -14.52 -4.01 -7.28
CA ASN A 406 -14.59 -2.82 -6.43
C ASN A 406 -13.60 -1.71 -6.87
N LEU A 407 -13.80 -0.48 -6.40
CA LEU A 407 -12.96 0.67 -6.79
C LEU A 407 -11.53 0.61 -6.24
N ASN A 408 -11.28 -0.19 -5.19
CA ASN A 408 -9.97 -0.29 -4.54
C ASN A 408 -8.97 -1.08 -5.40
N GLY A 409 -9.43 -1.97 -6.27
CA GLY A 409 -8.58 -2.76 -7.18
C GLY A 409 -8.53 -2.23 -8.62
N LYS A 410 -8.87 -0.96 -8.87
CA LYS A 410 -8.84 -0.37 -10.20
C LYS A 410 -7.44 -0.34 -10.78
N ASN A 411 -7.27 -0.78 -12.03
CA ASN A 411 -6.03 -0.50 -12.76
C ASN A 411 -6.11 0.87 -13.42
N LEU A 412 -5.00 1.59 -13.41
CA LEU A 412 -4.75 2.78 -14.22
C LEU A 412 -3.96 2.35 -15.46
N ILE A 413 -4.59 2.39 -16.64
CA ILE A 413 -4.02 1.91 -17.90
C ILE A 413 -3.98 3.08 -18.88
N SER A 414 -2.93 3.88 -18.76
CA SER A 414 -2.87 5.23 -19.32
C SER A 414 -1.45 5.59 -19.74
N GLY A 415 -1.31 6.59 -20.60
CA GLY A 415 0.01 7.05 -21.04
C GLY A 415 0.75 6.07 -21.96
N ASN A 416 0.09 5.05 -22.52
CA ASN A 416 0.66 4.16 -23.55
C ASN A 416 0.56 4.81 -24.93
N ALA A 417 1.09 6.02 -25.02
CA ALA A 417 0.91 6.93 -26.13
C ALA A 417 1.34 6.30 -27.48
N ASN A 418 0.46 6.42 -28.49
CA ASN A 418 0.49 5.77 -29.83
C ASN A 418 0.09 4.29 -29.88
N THR A 419 -0.29 3.69 -28.74
CA THR A 419 -0.69 2.28 -28.63
C THR A 419 -1.98 2.14 -27.82
N ASN A 420 -2.57 0.95 -27.79
CA ASN A 420 -3.86 0.75 -27.13
C ASN A 420 -3.68 0.64 -25.60
N GLY A 421 -4.67 1.09 -24.82
CA GLY A 421 -4.69 0.81 -23.39
C GLY A 421 -4.78 -0.70 -23.15
N ILE A 422 -5.86 -1.31 -23.63
CA ILE A 422 -6.08 -2.76 -23.61
C ILE A 422 -6.32 -3.28 -25.02
N ARG A 423 -5.71 -4.41 -25.37
CA ARG A 423 -5.89 -5.13 -26.64
C ARG A 423 -6.23 -6.58 -26.35
N ILE A 424 -7.31 -7.09 -26.96
CA ILE A 424 -7.79 -8.48 -26.80
C ILE A 424 -7.96 -9.10 -28.19
N ILE A 425 -7.08 -10.04 -28.57
CA ILE A 425 -7.02 -10.58 -29.94
C ILE A 425 -7.00 -12.10 -29.98
N ARG A 426 -7.98 -12.69 -30.66
CA ARG A 426 -8.17 -14.16 -30.71
C ARG A 426 -8.18 -14.76 -29.30
N ALA A 427 -8.85 -14.11 -28.36
CA ALA A 427 -8.79 -14.42 -26.92
C ALA A 427 -10.19 -14.29 -26.29
N ASP A 428 -10.95 -15.39 -26.32
CA ASP A 428 -12.35 -15.41 -25.93
C ASP A 428 -12.56 -15.38 -24.40
N SER A 429 -13.77 -14.96 -23.98
CA SER A 429 -14.25 -15.08 -22.60
C SER A 429 -13.37 -14.37 -21.56
N ASN A 430 -12.83 -13.19 -21.87
CA ASN A 430 -12.06 -12.37 -20.94
C ASN A 430 -12.90 -11.17 -20.45
N GLU A 431 -12.60 -10.69 -19.24
CA GLU A 431 -13.34 -9.61 -18.59
C GLU A 431 -12.46 -8.38 -18.33
N VAL A 432 -13.00 -7.20 -18.58
CA VAL A 432 -12.40 -5.90 -18.27
C VAL A 432 -13.38 -5.12 -17.40
N LYS A 433 -13.06 -4.93 -16.12
CA LYS A 433 -13.96 -4.27 -15.16
C LYS A 433 -13.27 -3.34 -14.18
N TYR A 434 -13.94 -2.23 -13.85
CA TYR A 434 -13.45 -1.24 -12.87
C TYR A 434 -12.06 -0.67 -13.15
N ASN A 435 -11.74 -0.37 -14.40
CA ASN A 435 -10.47 0.25 -14.78
C ASN A 435 -10.63 1.72 -15.16
N VAL A 436 -9.54 2.49 -15.07
CA VAL A 436 -9.42 3.83 -15.63
C VAL A 436 -8.43 3.77 -16.80
N ILE A 437 -8.90 4.14 -18.00
CA ILE A 437 -8.19 3.92 -19.25
C ILE A 437 -8.15 5.21 -20.08
N GLY A 438 -6.94 5.78 -20.22
CA GLY A 438 -6.69 7.01 -21.01
C GLY A 438 -6.77 8.31 -20.20
N ALA A 439 -6.94 8.20 -18.87
CA ALA A 439 -7.03 9.32 -17.94
C ALA A 439 -6.13 9.07 -16.71
N THR A 440 -5.92 10.09 -15.87
CA THR A 440 -5.30 9.97 -14.52
C THR A 440 -6.19 9.15 -13.57
N GLU A 441 -5.70 8.72 -12.40
CA GLU A 441 -6.42 7.83 -11.46
C GLU A 441 -7.84 8.30 -11.05
N ASN A 442 -8.09 9.62 -11.00
CA ASN A 442 -9.40 10.19 -10.70
C ASN A 442 -10.36 10.21 -11.90
N GLY A 443 -9.88 9.87 -13.09
CA GLY A 443 -10.64 9.86 -14.34
C GLY A 443 -10.96 11.26 -14.87
N THR A 444 -10.27 12.31 -14.44
CA THR A 444 -10.62 13.70 -14.76
C THR A 444 -9.62 14.42 -15.67
N THR A 445 -8.37 13.98 -15.72
CA THR A 445 -7.32 14.58 -16.58
C THR A 445 -6.86 13.58 -17.61
N THR A 446 -6.61 14.04 -18.84
CA THR A 446 -6.20 13.19 -19.96
C THR A 446 -4.79 12.65 -19.75
N LEU A 447 -4.64 11.32 -19.89
CA LEU A 447 -3.34 10.66 -19.94
C LEU A 447 -3.42 9.57 -21.00
N TRP A 448 -3.35 10.03 -22.24
CA TRP A 448 -3.96 9.36 -23.38
C TRP A 448 -3.28 8.05 -23.79
N ASN A 449 -4.11 7.13 -24.27
CA ASN A 449 -3.70 6.03 -25.15
C ASN A 449 -4.17 6.33 -26.60
N LYS A 450 -3.86 5.44 -27.55
CA LYS A 450 -4.44 5.43 -28.90
C LYS A 450 -5.92 5.06 -28.84
N GLN A 451 -6.21 3.78 -28.59
CA GLN A 451 -7.54 3.27 -28.28
C GLN A 451 -7.63 3.05 -26.77
N GLY A 452 -8.81 3.17 -26.17
CA GLY A 452 -9.02 2.72 -24.81
C GLY A 452 -8.94 1.19 -24.74
N ILE A 453 -9.93 0.52 -25.34
CA ILE A 453 -10.01 -0.94 -25.44
C ILE A 453 -10.22 -1.35 -26.90
N GLU A 454 -9.40 -2.26 -27.41
CA GLU A 454 -9.57 -2.91 -28.71
C GLU A 454 -9.85 -4.40 -28.52
N VAL A 455 -10.91 -4.89 -29.17
CA VAL A 455 -11.24 -6.32 -29.26
C VAL A 455 -11.27 -6.73 -30.72
N ASP A 456 -10.49 -7.76 -31.07
CA ASP A 456 -10.38 -8.28 -32.42
C ASP A 456 -10.54 -9.81 -32.40
N SER A 457 -11.41 -10.34 -33.26
CA SER A 457 -11.56 -11.79 -33.46
C SER A 457 -11.78 -12.57 -32.16
N SER A 458 -12.45 -11.96 -31.17
CA SER A 458 -12.63 -12.51 -29.81
C SER A 458 -14.09 -12.39 -29.38
N ARG A 459 -14.62 -13.41 -28.71
CA ARG A 459 -16.04 -13.53 -28.34
C ARG A 459 -16.24 -13.68 -26.84
N GLY A 460 -17.43 -13.33 -26.35
CA GLY A 460 -17.78 -13.45 -24.93
C GLY A 460 -17.00 -12.48 -24.05
N ILE A 461 -16.58 -11.33 -24.60
CA ILE A 461 -15.84 -10.33 -23.84
C ILE A 461 -16.81 -9.51 -22.99
N VAL A 462 -16.49 -9.30 -21.72
CA VAL A 462 -17.29 -8.45 -20.83
C VAL A 462 -16.50 -7.17 -20.53
N ILE A 463 -17.06 -6.01 -20.85
CA ILE A 463 -16.50 -4.70 -20.54
C ILE A 463 -17.49 -3.98 -19.64
N THR A 464 -17.18 -3.84 -18.35
CA THR A 464 -18.15 -3.26 -17.41
C THR A 464 -17.56 -2.31 -16.37
N ARG A 465 -18.26 -1.22 -16.07
CA ARG A 465 -17.88 -0.28 -15.00
C ARG A 465 -16.49 0.33 -15.15
N ASN A 466 -16.02 0.54 -16.37
CA ASN A 466 -14.74 1.21 -16.65
C ASN A 466 -14.96 2.70 -16.96
N ILE A 467 -13.95 3.52 -16.68
CA ILE A 467 -13.82 4.88 -17.21
C ILE A 467 -12.87 4.81 -18.41
N ILE A 468 -13.39 5.06 -19.61
CA ILE A 468 -12.69 4.89 -20.90
C ILE A 468 -12.74 6.22 -21.64
N SER A 469 -11.81 7.10 -21.31
CA SER A 469 -11.89 8.53 -21.66
C SER A 469 -10.50 9.08 -21.97
N GLY A 470 -10.43 10.19 -22.69
CA GLY A 470 -9.15 10.84 -23.01
C GLY A 470 -8.27 10.09 -24.01
N ASN A 471 -8.79 9.09 -24.72
CA ASN A 471 -8.03 8.36 -25.74
C ASN A 471 -8.01 9.13 -27.06
N THR A 472 -6.92 9.06 -27.83
CA THR A 472 -6.78 9.83 -29.08
C THR A 472 -7.66 9.32 -30.23
N GLN A 473 -8.18 8.09 -30.14
CA GLN A 473 -9.11 7.49 -31.09
C GLN A 473 -10.42 7.08 -30.39
N HIS A 474 -10.86 5.82 -30.50
CA HIS A 474 -12.11 5.37 -29.89
C HIS A 474 -11.92 5.00 -28.42
N GLY A 475 -13.01 5.09 -27.66
CA GLY A 475 -13.05 4.50 -26.32
C GLY A 475 -12.97 2.98 -26.41
N VAL A 476 -13.95 2.35 -27.07
CA VAL A 476 -14.01 0.90 -27.31
C VAL A 476 -14.12 0.62 -28.81
N ARG A 477 -13.30 -0.30 -29.31
CA ARG A 477 -13.23 -0.70 -30.73
C ARG A 477 -13.40 -2.21 -30.91
N LEU A 478 -14.40 -2.64 -31.67
CA LEU A 478 -14.67 -4.06 -31.97
C LEU A 478 -14.47 -4.37 -33.47
N LEU A 479 -13.61 -5.35 -33.76
CA LEU A 479 -13.22 -5.73 -35.13
C LEU A 479 -13.27 -7.24 -35.40
N ASN A 480 -13.37 -7.59 -36.68
CA ASN A 480 -13.19 -8.93 -37.24
C ASN A 480 -13.99 -10.03 -36.52
N SER A 481 -15.31 -9.87 -36.43
CA SER A 481 -16.21 -10.81 -35.74
C SER A 481 -16.05 -10.85 -34.22
N ALA A 482 -15.58 -9.75 -33.61
CA ALA A 482 -15.55 -9.60 -32.16
C ALA A 482 -16.98 -9.56 -31.58
N VAL A 483 -17.16 -10.14 -30.39
CA VAL A 483 -18.44 -10.13 -29.66
C VAL A 483 -18.20 -9.72 -28.21
N ALA A 484 -18.85 -8.64 -27.79
CA ALA A 484 -18.71 -8.11 -26.43
C ALA A 484 -20.04 -7.66 -25.81
N SER A 485 -20.11 -7.76 -24.48
CA SER A 485 -21.12 -7.16 -23.61
C SER A 485 -20.53 -5.93 -22.94
N ILE A 486 -21.17 -4.76 -23.10
CA ILE A 486 -20.62 -3.47 -22.67
C ILE A 486 -21.61 -2.81 -21.73
N THR A 487 -21.36 -2.79 -20.42
CA THR A 487 -22.37 -2.29 -19.46
C THR A 487 -21.80 -1.34 -18.41
N HIS A 488 -22.58 -0.32 -18.00
CA HIS A 488 -22.20 0.57 -16.89
C HIS A 488 -20.86 1.30 -17.05
N ASN A 489 -20.33 1.45 -18.26
CA ASN A 489 -19.08 2.17 -18.50
C ASN A 489 -19.33 3.67 -18.67
N VAL A 490 -18.33 4.48 -18.34
CA VAL A 490 -18.23 5.89 -18.74
C VAL A 490 -17.27 5.97 -19.92
N ILE A 491 -17.73 6.46 -21.07
CA ILE A 491 -16.97 6.50 -22.32
C ILE A 491 -16.93 7.93 -22.87
N GLY A 492 -15.78 8.60 -22.70
CA GLY A 492 -15.53 9.98 -23.11
C GLY A 492 -15.93 11.05 -22.06
N GLY A 493 -16.62 10.65 -21.00
CA GLY A 493 -16.92 11.52 -19.85
C GLY A 493 -15.84 11.48 -18.76
N ALA A 494 -15.77 12.53 -17.96
CA ALA A 494 -14.86 12.64 -16.82
C ALA A 494 -15.44 11.95 -15.56
N GLY A 495 -14.57 11.24 -14.83
CA GLY A 495 -14.89 10.60 -13.56
C GLY A 495 -15.94 9.49 -13.67
N VAL A 496 -16.46 9.06 -12.52
CA VAL A 496 -17.49 8.00 -12.44
C VAL A 496 -18.89 8.48 -12.83
N THR A 497 -19.15 9.79 -12.78
CA THR A 497 -20.44 10.39 -13.18
C THR A 497 -20.52 10.62 -14.68
N GLY A 498 -19.39 10.75 -15.38
CA GLY A 498 -19.34 11.02 -16.81
C GLY A 498 -19.88 12.40 -17.23
N ASN A 499 -20.17 13.29 -16.28
CA ASN A 499 -20.85 14.56 -16.55
C ASN A 499 -19.91 15.67 -17.04
N GLY A 500 -18.60 15.56 -16.85
CA GLY A 500 -17.59 16.49 -17.37
C GLY A 500 -16.94 16.04 -18.70
N PRO A 501 -16.39 16.97 -19.51
CA PRO A 501 -15.75 16.62 -20.77
C PRO A 501 -14.38 15.96 -20.56
N LEU A 502 -14.19 14.74 -21.06
CA LEU A 502 -12.88 14.10 -21.19
C LEU A 502 -12.81 13.27 -22.49
N PRO A 503 -12.91 13.94 -23.65
CA PRO A 503 -13.32 13.35 -24.91
C PRO A 503 -12.38 12.23 -25.36
N ASN A 504 -12.93 11.17 -25.96
CA ASN A 504 -12.15 10.36 -26.90
C ASN A 504 -12.11 11.07 -28.27
N GLY A 505 -10.98 10.96 -28.97
CA GLY A 505 -10.71 11.66 -30.23
C GLY A 505 -11.52 11.18 -31.44
N GLN A 506 -12.22 10.06 -31.32
CA GLN A 506 -13.19 9.54 -32.29
C GLN A 506 -14.45 9.07 -31.55
N SER A 507 -15.16 8.06 -32.06
CA SER A 507 -16.42 7.59 -31.47
C SER A 507 -16.20 6.93 -30.11
N GLY A 508 -17.18 7.01 -29.21
CA GLY A 508 -17.12 6.31 -27.92
C GLY A 508 -17.03 4.80 -28.11
N LEU A 509 -17.97 4.24 -28.86
CA LEU A 509 -18.00 2.83 -29.28
C LEU A 509 -17.96 2.72 -30.80
N PHE A 510 -17.01 1.97 -31.33
CA PHE A 510 -16.89 1.65 -32.76
C PHE A 510 -17.01 0.15 -32.99
N ILE A 511 -17.86 -0.25 -33.93
CA ILE A 511 -18.14 -1.64 -34.27
C ILE A 511 -18.07 -1.79 -35.79
N SER A 512 -17.26 -2.72 -36.29
CA SER A 512 -17.21 -3.01 -37.72
C SER A 512 -16.89 -4.46 -38.04
N THR A 513 -16.81 -4.79 -39.34
CA THR A 513 -16.20 -6.03 -39.84
C THR A 513 -16.80 -7.31 -39.22
N ARG A 514 -18.13 -7.43 -39.27
CA ARG A 514 -18.90 -8.57 -38.72
C ARG A 514 -18.92 -8.68 -37.20
N SER A 515 -18.46 -7.66 -36.49
CA SER A 515 -18.49 -7.62 -35.03
C SER A 515 -19.89 -7.29 -34.51
N ARG A 516 -20.15 -7.67 -33.26
CA ARG A 516 -21.45 -7.50 -32.62
C ARG A 516 -21.29 -7.11 -31.16
N VAL A 517 -22.24 -6.33 -30.65
CA VAL A 517 -22.42 -6.12 -29.22
C VAL A 517 -23.65 -6.88 -28.75
N ASP A 518 -23.47 -7.89 -27.90
CA ASP A 518 -24.60 -8.67 -27.38
C ASP A 518 -25.56 -7.76 -26.60
N TYR A 519 -25.02 -6.83 -25.81
CA TYR A 519 -25.76 -5.71 -25.24
C TYR A 519 -24.83 -4.58 -24.81
N ALA A 520 -25.15 -3.35 -25.21
CA ALA A 520 -24.64 -2.12 -24.64
C ALA A 520 -25.75 -1.51 -23.79
N ILE A 521 -25.61 -1.55 -22.45
CA ILE A 521 -26.64 -1.05 -21.53
C ILE A 521 -26.09 -0.22 -20.38
N GLN A 522 -26.86 0.80 -19.99
CA GLN A 522 -26.55 1.63 -18.82
C GLN A 522 -25.16 2.27 -18.90
N ASN A 523 -24.61 2.46 -20.10
CA ASN A 523 -23.37 3.20 -20.27
C ASN A 523 -23.65 4.70 -20.36
N ILE A 524 -22.70 5.49 -19.90
CA ILE A 524 -22.63 6.93 -20.14
C ILE A 524 -21.66 7.14 -21.29
N ILE A 525 -22.17 7.57 -22.44
CA ILE A 525 -21.36 7.75 -23.66
C ILE A 525 -21.46 9.20 -24.10
N ALA A 526 -20.47 9.99 -23.71
CA ALA A 526 -20.54 11.43 -23.85
C ALA A 526 -19.23 12.06 -24.31
N TYR A 527 -19.33 13.26 -24.86
CA TYR A 527 -18.19 14.10 -25.26
C TYR A 527 -17.24 13.49 -26.29
N ASN A 528 -17.60 12.39 -26.96
CA ASN A 528 -16.73 11.80 -27.98
C ASN A 528 -16.70 12.70 -29.23
N SER A 529 -15.53 12.82 -29.88
CA SER A 529 -15.32 13.83 -30.94
C SER A 529 -16.16 13.57 -32.19
N THR A 530 -16.61 12.33 -32.41
CA THR A 530 -17.55 11.97 -33.49
C THR A 530 -18.88 11.48 -32.90
N TYR A 531 -19.18 10.19 -33.00
CA TYR A 531 -20.47 9.63 -32.54
C TYR A 531 -20.34 9.01 -31.15
N GLY A 532 -21.45 8.92 -30.41
CA GLY A 532 -21.49 8.08 -29.22
C GLY A 532 -21.22 6.62 -29.59
N ILE A 533 -22.04 6.08 -30.50
CA ILE A 533 -21.91 4.73 -31.07
C ILE A 533 -21.87 4.83 -32.59
N LEU A 534 -20.87 4.20 -33.20
CA LEU A 534 -20.74 4.05 -34.65
C LEU A 534 -20.67 2.56 -35.01
N ALA A 535 -21.68 2.07 -35.74
CA ALA A 535 -21.69 0.74 -36.34
C ALA A 535 -21.49 0.86 -37.85
N ASP A 536 -20.53 0.12 -38.40
CA ASP A 536 -20.11 0.23 -39.80
C ASP A 536 -20.03 -1.14 -40.51
N GLY A 537 -20.63 -1.23 -41.70
CA GLY A 537 -20.52 -2.34 -42.63
C GLY A 537 -21.70 -3.33 -42.61
N PRO A 538 -21.97 -4.01 -43.73
CA PRO A 538 -23.26 -4.67 -44.01
C PRO A 538 -23.52 -6.00 -43.27
N ALA A 539 -22.56 -6.43 -42.45
CA ALA A 539 -22.65 -7.64 -41.64
C ALA A 539 -22.38 -7.36 -40.14
N THR A 540 -22.32 -6.08 -39.77
CA THR A 540 -22.28 -5.60 -38.39
C THR A 540 -23.74 -5.49 -37.90
N ASP A 541 -24.35 -6.65 -37.67
CA ASP A 541 -25.78 -6.82 -37.37
C ASP A 541 -25.99 -7.36 -35.94
N SER A 542 -27.25 -7.42 -35.50
CA SER A 542 -27.69 -8.00 -34.23
C SER A 542 -27.04 -7.37 -32.98
N SER A 543 -26.79 -6.06 -33.00
CA SER A 543 -26.21 -5.38 -31.84
C SER A 543 -27.25 -4.59 -31.08
N ILE A 544 -27.30 -4.78 -29.77
CA ILE A 544 -28.33 -4.15 -28.92
C ILE A 544 -27.76 -2.91 -28.22
N PHE A 545 -28.31 -1.73 -28.51
CA PHE A 545 -27.96 -0.47 -27.83
C PHE A 545 -29.18 0.09 -27.10
N TYR A 546 -29.36 -0.25 -25.81
CA TYR A 546 -30.55 0.18 -25.06
C TYR A 546 -30.20 0.70 -23.67
N LEU A 547 -30.99 1.65 -23.14
CA LEU A 547 -30.79 2.26 -21.82
C LEU A 547 -29.39 2.90 -21.63
N ASN A 548 -28.77 3.40 -22.69
CA ASN A 548 -27.53 4.17 -22.57
C ASN A 548 -27.85 5.67 -22.48
N ASN A 549 -27.08 6.40 -21.68
CA ASN A 549 -27.14 7.84 -21.62
C ASN A 549 -26.14 8.39 -22.64
N ILE A 550 -26.62 8.82 -23.80
CA ILE A 550 -25.76 9.27 -24.91
C ILE A 550 -25.99 10.77 -25.14
N PHE A 551 -24.95 11.59 -24.96
CA PHE A 551 -25.11 13.05 -25.03
C PHE A 551 -23.81 13.80 -25.35
N LYS A 552 -23.91 15.03 -25.86
CA LYS A 552 -22.77 15.93 -26.17
C LYS A 552 -21.62 15.32 -27.01
N ASN A 553 -21.88 14.33 -27.86
CA ASN A 553 -20.92 13.82 -28.84
C ASN A 553 -20.90 14.72 -30.09
N GLY A 554 -19.77 14.83 -30.79
CA GLY A 554 -19.55 15.84 -31.84
C GLY A 554 -20.42 15.72 -33.10
N GLN A 555 -20.84 14.51 -33.47
CA GLN A 555 -21.57 14.23 -34.73
C GLN A 555 -22.94 13.54 -34.52
N GLY A 556 -23.24 13.02 -33.32
CA GLY A 556 -24.53 12.40 -33.01
C GLY A 556 -24.47 11.26 -32.00
N GLY A 557 -25.64 10.71 -31.65
CA GLY A 557 -25.76 9.61 -30.68
C GLY A 557 -25.37 8.24 -31.27
N ILE A 558 -26.26 7.63 -32.05
CA ILE A 558 -26.06 6.34 -32.73
C ILE A 558 -26.01 6.57 -34.24
N SER A 559 -24.94 6.12 -34.90
CA SER A 559 -24.76 6.17 -36.35
C SER A 559 -24.61 4.77 -36.94
N LEU A 560 -25.40 4.48 -37.98
CA LEU A 560 -25.35 3.25 -38.77
C LEU A 560 -24.83 3.58 -40.17
N GLN A 561 -23.73 2.97 -40.57
CA GLN A 561 -23.07 3.24 -41.85
C GLN A 561 -22.89 1.96 -42.66
N ASN A 562 -22.85 2.12 -43.99
CA ASN A 562 -22.55 1.06 -44.95
C ASN A 562 -23.36 -0.24 -44.76
N GLY A 563 -24.63 -0.13 -44.35
CA GLY A 563 -25.52 -1.30 -44.20
C GLY A 563 -25.53 -1.95 -42.82
N ALA A 564 -24.83 -1.39 -41.83
CA ALA A 564 -24.84 -1.91 -40.45
C ALA A 564 -26.25 -1.95 -39.86
N GLN A 565 -26.53 -2.96 -39.03
CA GLN A 565 -27.84 -3.21 -38.41
C GLN A 565 -28.97 -3.24 -39.45
N LYS A 566 -28.68 -3.75 -40.66
CA LYS A 566 -29.59 -3.73 -41.82
C LYS A 566 -30.17 -2.37 -42.20
N ASN A 567 -29.57 -1.26 -41.76
CA ASN A 567 -30.14 0.09 -41.88
C ASN A 567 -31.62 0.16 -41.45
N ILE A 568 -32.00 -0.56 -40.39
CA ILE A 568 -33.40 -0.57 -39.93
C ILE A 568 -33.86 0.86 -39.61
N ALA A 569 -35.05 1.20 -40.10
CA ALA A 569 -35.64 2.52 -39.89
C ALA A 569 -36.03 2.70 -38.41
N PRO A 570 -35.78 3.88 -37.82
CA PRO A 570 -36.23 4.16 -36.47
C PRO A 570 -37.75 4.27 -36.38
N PRO A 571 -38.36 4.10 -35.19
CA PRO A 571 -39.79 4.27 -34.99
C PRO A 571 -40.18 5.72 -35.28
N ARG A 572 -41.30 5.93 -35.97
CA ARG A 572 -41.86 7.27 -36.19
C ARG A 572 -42.81 7.61 -35.05
N ILE A 573 -42.56 8.73 -34.38
CA ILE A 573 -43.49 9.30 -33.41
C ILE A 573 -44.60 10.01 -34.19
N THR A 574 -45.86 9.69 -33.90
CA THR A 574 -47.03 10.31 -34.56
C THR A 574 -47.75 11.27 -33.64
N ASN A 575 -47.77 11.00 -32.35
CA ASN A 575 -48.45 11.84 -31.37
C ASN A 575 -47.77 11.75 -30.00
N VAL A 576 -47.83 12.85 -29.25
CA VAL A 576 -47.53 12.87 -27.82
C VAL A 576 -48.73 13.49 -27.15
N ASP A 577 -49.49 12.66 -26.44
CA ASP A 577 -50.69 13.08 -25.74
C ASP A 577 -50.34 13.84 -24.46
N TYR A 578 -51.31 14.64 -24.06
CA TYR A 578 -51.29 15.49 -22.89
C TYR A 578 -51.12 14.77 -21.54
N ASP A 579 -51.36 13.46 -21.48
CA ASP A 579 -51.15 12.63 -20.30
C ASP A 579 -49.73 12.00 -20.25
N GLY A 580 -48.85 12.42 -21.16
CA GLY A 580 -47.48 11.93 -21.30
C GLY A 580 -47.38 10.61 -22.07
N THR A 581 -48.44 10.23 -22.78
CA THR A 581 -48.44 9.06 -23.66
C THR A 581 -47.82 9.39 -25.02
N VAL A 582 -46.70 8.76 -25.32
CA VAL A 582 -46.05 8.86 -26.63
C VAL A 582 -46.54 7.68 -27.48
N SER A 583 -47.01 7.97 -28.69
CA SER A 583 -47.47 6.95 -29.63
C SER A 583 -46.91 7.16 -31.04
N GLY A 584 -46.87 6.06 -31.80
CA GLY A 584 -46.23 6.07 -33.10
C GLY A 584 -46.41 4.78 -33.88
N ASN A 585 -45.67 4.72 -34.99
CA ASN A 585 -45.53 3.54 -35.82
C ASN A 585 -44.10 3.01 -35.80
N ALA A 586 -43.95 1.69 -35.85
CA ALA A 586 -42.70 0.96 -35.94
C ALA A 586 -42.91 -0.30 -36.78
N ALA A 587 -41.85 -1.07 -37.03
CA ALA A 587 -42.00 -2.40 -37.60
C ALA A 587 -42.87 -3.28 -36.67
N PRO A 588 -43.79 -4.12 -37.20
CA PRO A 588 -44.65 -4.97 -36.39
C PRO A 588 -43.87 -5.84 -35.39
N ASN A 589 -44.34 -5.91 -34.14
CA ASN A 589 -43.72 -6.66 -33.04
C ASN A 589 -42.29 -6.20 -32.66
N ALA A 590 -41.79 -5.08 -33.16
CA ALA A 590 -40.50 -4.54 -32.76
C ALA A 590 -40.57 -3.87 -31.38
N SER A 591 -39.46 -3.89 -30.64
CA SER A 591 -39.33 -3.12 -29.40
C SER A 591 -38.98 -1.67 -29.72
N VAL A 592 -39.66 -0.74 -29.07
CA VAL A 592 -39.49 0.70 -29.20
C VAL A 592 -38.92 1.23 -27.90
N HIS A 593 -37.73 1.82 -27.99
CA HIS A 593 -37.03 2.44 -26.87
C HIS A 593 -37.22 3.94 -26.96
N ILE A 594 -37.66 4.56 -25.86
CA ILE A 594 -38.05 5.97 -25.82
C ILE A 594 -37.04 6.72 -24.95
N TYR A 595 -36.55 7.84 -25.48
CA TYR A 595 -35.55 8.68 -24.85
C TYR A 595 -36.02 10.14 -24.82
N ALA A 596 -35.64 10.85 -23.76
CA ALA A 596 -35.68 12.30 -23.73
C ALA A 596 -34.29 12.87 -24.00
N ASP A 597 -34.30 14.06 -24.58
CA ASP A 597 -33.13 14.90 -24.71
C ASP A 597 -33.49 16.39 -24.59
N SER A 598 -32.46 17.20 -24.40
CA SER A 598 -32.49 18.64 -24.61
C SER A 598 -32.77 19.00 -26.06
N LEU A 599 -33.38 20.17 -26.28
CA LEU A 599 -33.82 20.66 -27.60
C LEU A 599 -32.72 20.77 -28.67
N THR A 600 -31.45 20.69 -28.27
CA THR A 600 -30.30 20.95 -29.15
C THR A 600 -29.38 19.75 -29.38
N GLN A 601 -29.47 18.70 -28.55
CA GLN A 601 -28.51 17.59 -28.62
C GLN A 601 -29.03 16.43 -29.48
N ASN A 602 -30.28 16.00 -29.28
CA ASN A 602 -30.92 14.92 -30.06
C ASN A 602 -30.10 13.60 -30.11
N GLN A 603 -29.46 13.20 -29.01
CA GLN A 603 -28.56 12.04 -28.93
C GLN A 603 -29.04 10.94 -27.98
N GLY A 604 -30.11 11.14 -27.21
CA GLY A 604 -30.69 10.13 -26.33
C GLY A 604 -30.07 10.12 -24.94
N ARG A 605 -30.00 11.30 -24.29
CA ARG A 605 -29.41 11.44 -22.95
C ARG A 605 -30.15 10.66 -21.86
N TYR A 606 -31.48 10.67 -21.88
CA TYR A 606 -32.31 10.13 -20.79
C TYR A 606 -33.19 8.99 -21.30
N PRO A 607 -32.88 7.72 -21.01
CA PRO A 607 -33.78 6.62 -21.32
C PRO A 607 -35.04 6.67 -20.45
N LEU A 608 -36.22 6.63 -21.06
CA LEU A 608 -37.51 6.78 -20.38
C LEU A 608 -38.28 5.46 -20.26
N GLY A 609 -37.91 4.46 -21.05
CA GLY A 609 -38.50 3.14 -21.01
C GLY A 609 -38.65 2.52 -22.38
N THR A 610 -39.28 1.35 -22.39
CA THR A 610 -39.50 0.54 -23.58
C THR A 610 -40.96 0.11 -23.69
N THR A 611 -41.40 -0.13 -24.92
CA THR A 611 -42.71 -0.72 -25.27
C THR A 611 -42.56 -1.58 -26.52
N ASN A 612 -43.56 -2.37 -26.89
CA ASN A 612 -43.57 -3.15 -28.12
C ASN A 612 -44.65 -2.64 -29.06
N ALA A 613 -44.35 -2.64 -30.36
CA ALA A 613 -45.36 -2.40 -31.39
C ALA A 613 -46.25 -3.63 -31.55
N ASP A 614 -47.54 -3.40 -31.80
CA ASP A 614 -48.50 -4.44 -32.09
C ASP A 614 -48.26 -5.06 -33.48
N ALA A 615 -49.09 -6.03 -33.86
CA ALA A 615 -49.03 -6.70 -35.16
C ALA A 615 -49.30 -5.76 -36.35
N SER A 616 -49.91 -4.60 -36.12
CA SER A 616 -50.13 -3.54 -37.10
C SER A 616 -49.02 -2.48 -37.10
N GLY A 617 -48.02 -2.61 -36.22
CA GLY A 617 -46.91 -1.67 -36.08
C GLY A 617 -47.23 -0.43 -35.24
N ASN A 618 -48.41 -0.35 -34.59
CA ASN A 618 -48.73 0.75 -33.69
C ASN A 618 -48.13 0.48 -32.31
N TRP A 619 -47.64 1.53 -31.66
CA TRP A 619 -47.15 1.45 -30.29
C TRP A 619 -47.58 2.67 -29.50
N SER A 620 -47.69 2.50 -28.20
CA SER A 620 -47.99 3.56 -27.24
C SER A 620 -47.32 3.26 -25.91
N LYS A 621 -46.81 4.31 -25.24
CA LYS A 621 -46.22 4.21 -23.91
C LYS A 621 -46.37 5.53 -23.17
N GLN A 622 -46.91 5.45 -21.96
CA GLN A 622 -46.88 6.55 -21.02
C GLN A 622 -45.47 6.65 -20.41
N VAL A 623 -44.79 7.78 -20.62
CA VAL A 623 -43.40 8.02 -20.19
C VAL A 623 -43.27 9.17 -19.18
N GLY A 624 -44.40 9.71 -18.69
CA GLY A 624 -44.40 10.70 -17.62
C GLY A 624 -43.60 11.96 -17.96
N LEU A 625 -43.63 12.41 -19.21
CA LEU A 625 -42.87 13.58 -19.66
C LEU A 625 -43.77 14.49 -20.47
N MET A 626 -43.73 15.79 -20.18
CA MET A 626 -44.63 16.75 -20.82
C MET A 626 -43.96 18.04 -21.39
N ALA A 627 -42.62 18.09 -21.55
CA ALA A 627 -41.98 18.87 -22.62
C ALA A 627 -40.49 18.50 -22.87
N GLY A 628 -39.99 18.75 -24.08
CA GLY A 628 -38.62 18.46 -24.50
C GLY A 628 -38.56 17.82 -25.88
N THR A 629 -37.42 17.20 -26.21
CA THR A 629 -37.31 16.37 -27.41
C THR A 629 -37.44 14.91 -27.04
N ILE A 630 -38.39 14.22 -27.68
CA ILE A 630 -38.48 12.77 -27.62
C ILE A 630 -37.80 12.16 -28.85
N LEU A 631 -36.99 11.15 -28.58
CA LEU A 631 -36.34 10.31 -29.57
C LEU A 631 -36.77 8.88 -29.34
N THR A 632 -36.79 8.11 -30.42
CA THR A 632 -37.08 6.68 -30.39
C THR A 632 -36.01 5.90 -31.12
N ALA A 633 -35.68 4.73 -30.60
CA ALA A 633 -34.88 3.73 -31.31
C ALA A 633 -35.66 2.41 -31.37
N LEU A 634 -35.44 1.65 -32.43
CA LEU A 634 -36.09 0.36 -32.68
C LEU A 634 -35.12 -0.77 -32.35
N GLN A 635 -35.62 -1.84 -31.75
CA GLN A 635 -34.98 -3.15 -31.74
C GLN A 635 -35.89 -4.18 -32.43
N ASP A 636 -35.39 -4.81 -33.49
CA ASP A 636 -36.14 -5.83 -34.23
C ASP A 636 -35.99 -7.24 -33.60
N SER A 637 -36.74 -8.21 -34.13
CA SER A 637 -36.68 -9.61 -33.67
C SER A 637 -35.34 -10.30 -33.98
N ALA A 638 -34.52 -9.74 -34.87
CA ALA A 638 -33.16 -10.18 -35.17
C ALA A 638 -32.10 -9.44 -34.33
N GLN A 639 -32.53 -8.68 -33.32
CA GLN A 639 -31.71 -7.91 -32.38
C GLN A 639 -30.92 -6.75 -33.02
N ASN A 640 -31.33 -6.27 -34.20
CA ASN A 640 -30.75 -5.07 -34.78
C ASN A 640 -31.28 -3.83 -34.05
N THR A 641 -30.43 -2.83 -33.82
CA THR A 641 -30.82 -1.51 -33.26
C THR A 641 -30.74 -0.40 -34.30
N SER A 642 -31.79 0.44 -34.40
CA SER A 642 -31.79 1.59 -35.30
C SER A 642 -30.95 2.76 -34.77
N ALA A 643 -30.65 3.74 -35.63
CA ALA A 643 -30.29 5.07 -35.16
C ALA A 643 -31.47 5.71 -34.39
N PHE A 644 -31.25 6.88 -33.76
CA PHE A 644 -32.37 7.64 -33.19
C PHE A 644 -33.28 8.20 -34.28
N SER A 645 -34.59 8.25 -34.00
CA SER A 645 -35.58 8.89 -34.86
C SER A 645 -35.35 10.39 -35.00
N SER A 646 -36.01 11.00 -35.99
CA SER A 646 -36.10 12.45 -36.05
C SER A 646 -36.72 12.97 -34.74
N PRO A 647 -36.14 14.02 -34.14
CA PRO A 647 -36.59 14.55 -32.87
C PRO A 647 -38.05 14.99 -32.94
N PHE A 648 -38.92 14.44 -32.09
CA PHE A 648 -40.27 14.96 -31.91
C PHE A 648 -40.24 15.98 -30.78
N THR A 649 -40.31 17.25 -31.15
CA THR A 649 -40.42 18.34 -30.19
C THR A 649 -41.90 18.61 -29.96
N PHE A 650 -42.29 18.67 -28.70
CA PHE A 650 -43.67 18.93 -28.33
C PHE A 650 -43.69 19.96 -27.20
N THR A 651 -44.61 20.92 -27.31
CA THR A 651 -44.58 22.18 -26.55
C THR A 651 -45.85 22.46 -25.75
N SER A 652 -46.65 21.45 -25.38
CA SER A 652 -47.99 21.71 -24.82
C SER A 652 -48.26 21.06 -23.46
N PHE A 653 -48.01 21.81 -22.38
CA PHE A 653 -49.07 22.37 -21.54
C PHE A 653 -48.58 23.50 -20.62
N THR A 654 -49.55 24.27 -20.13
CA THR A 654 -49.50 25.64 -19.61
C THR A 654 -48.77 25.87 -18.29
N GLY A 655 -48.11 24.87 -17.70
CA GLY A 655 -47.40 25.00 -16.43
C GLY A 655 -45.88 25.00 -16.60
N SER A 656 -45.22 26.15 -16.45
CA SER A 656 -43.77 26.24 -16.32
C SER A 656 -43.35 26.16 -14.85
N LEU A 657 -42.27 25.41 -14.58
CA LEU A 657 -41.60 25.46 -13.28
C LEU A 657 -40.71 26.71 -13.26
N SER A 658 -41.01 27.65 -12.38
CA SER A 658 -40.07 28.74 -12.07
C SER A 658 -39.10 28.33 -11.00
N VAL A 659 -37.91 28.87 -11.13
CA VAL A 659 -36.92 28.93 -10.06
C VAL A 659 -36.89 30.36 -9.54
N LEU A 660 -37.32 30.56 -8.30
CA LEU A 660 -37.26 31.85 -7.62
C LEU A 660 -36.05 31.92 -6.68
N PRO A 661 -35.35 33.08 -6.63
CA PRO A 661 -35.64 34.31 -7.35
C PRO A 661 -35.17 34.31 -8.82
N SER A 662 -34.31 33.36 -9.23
CA SER A 662 -33.79 33.29 -10.60
C SER A 662 -33.40 31.86 -11.01
N ALA A 663 -33.37 31.58 -12.32
CA ALA A 663 -32.89 30.32 -12.92
C ALA A 663 -31.34 30.15 -12.86
N THR A 664 -30.65 31.03 -12.15
CA THR A 664 -29.22 30.93 -11.85
C THR A 664 -29.00 31.11 -10.36
N ILE A 665 -28.29 30.15 -9.74
CA ILE A 665 -27.70 30.31 -8.41
C ILE A 665 -26.27 30.77 -8.62
N ASP A 666 -26.02 32.04 -8.33
CA ASP A 666 -24.66 32.57 -8.26
C ASP A 666 -24.18 32.53 -6.81
N PHE A 667 -23.32 31.56 -6.52
CA PHE A 667 -22.61 31.47 -5.24
C PHE A 667 -21.58 32.60 -5.08
N GLY A 668 -21.41 33.46 -6.08
CA GLY A 668 -20.52 34.60 -6.09
C GLY A 668 -19.08 34.17 -5.97
N THR A 669 -18.26 35.08 -5.48
CA THR A 669 -16.90 34.75 -5.09
C THR A 669 -16.89 33.93 -3.81
N VAL A 670 -16.39 32.69 -3.87
CA VAL A 670 -16.22 31.80 -2.71
C VAL A 670 -14.76 31.42 -2.60
N ILE A 671 -14.25 31.37 -1.38
CA ILE A 671 -12.85 31.06 -1.11
C ILE A 671 -12.66 29.55 -1.27
N VAL A 672 -11.55 29.11 -1.87
CA VAL A 672 -11.22 27.68 -1.95
C VAL A 672 -11.18 27.07 -0.55
N GLY A 673 -11.98 26.02 -0.32
CA GLY A 673 -12.17 25.35 0.98
C GLY A 673 -13.44 25.74 1.74
N ASP A 674 -14.03 26.89 1.46
CA ASP A 674 -15.29 27.33 2.07
C ASP A 674 -16.50 26.69 1.39
N THR A 675 -17.61 26.58 2.11
CA THR A 675 -18.89 26.11 1.58
C THR A 675 -19.92 27.22 1.62
N ARG A 676 -20.45 27.60 0.46
CA ARG A 676 -21.59 28.53 0.40
C ARG A 676 -22.85 27.78 0.03
N ASN A 677 -23.89 27.92 0.84
CA ASN A 677 -25.19 27.32 0.59
C ASN A 677 -26.16 28.37 0.05
N GLN A 678 -27.01 27.99 -0.88
CA GLN A 678 -28.14 28.79 -1.31
C GLN A 678 -29.39 27.92 -1.45
N THR A 679 -30.51 28.49 -1.06
CA THR A 679 -31.83 27.86 -1.18
C THR A 679 -32.63 28.61 -2.21
N ILE A 680 -33.19 27.87 -3.16
CA ILE A 680 -34.15 28.37 -4.12
C ILE A 680 -35.54 27.87 -3.77
N GLN A 681 -36.55 28.54 -4.31
CA GLN A 681 -37.92 28.03 -4.32
C GLN A 681 -38.29 27.60 -5.74
N LEU A 682 -38.88 26.42 -5.84
CA LEU A 682 -39.52 25.92 -7.04
C LEU A 682 -41.02 26.14 -6.90
N THR A 683 -41.64 26.81 -7.87
CA THR A 683 -43.10 26.98 -7.94
C THR A 683 -43.59 26.81 -9.36
N SER A 684 -44.86 26.45 -9.51
CA SER A 684 -45.57 26.58 -10.77
C SER A 684 -45.88 28.06 -11.06
N GLU A 685 -45.66 28.51 -12.30
CA GLU A 685 -45.95 29.90 -12.72
C GLU A 685 -47.31 30.08 -13.36
N ASN A 686 -47.72 29.13 -14.22
CA ASN A 686 -48.80 29.34 -15.18
C ASN A 686 -49.89 28.24 -15.15
N ASP A 687 -49.59 27.08 -14.56
CA ASP A 687 -50.50 25.95 -14.32
C ASP A 687 -49.83 24.94 -13.36
N ASN A 688 -50.54 23.91 -12.90
CA ASN A 688 -49.98 22.86 -12.05
C ASN A 688 -48.79 22.14 -12.73
N VAL A 689 -47.71 21.86 -11.99
CA VAL A 689 -46.48 21.24 -12.52
C VAL A 689 -46.13 19.97 -11.75
N ARG A 690 -46.04 18.83 -12.43
CA ARG A 690 -45.56 17.55 -11.89
C ARG A 690 -44.03 17.49 -11.96
N LEU A 691 -43.34 17.19 -10.86
CA LEU A 691 -41.89 16.99 -10.83
C LEU A 691 -41.58 15.48 -10.95
N HIS A 692 -41.00 15.04 -12.06
CA HIS A 692 -40.79 13.61 -12.35
C HIS A 692 -39.42 13.11 -11.87
N SER A 693 -38.37 13.88 -12.15
CA SER A 693 -37.04 13.59 -11.66
C SER A 693 -36.19 14.85 -11.62
N ILE A 694 -35.10 14.77 -10.87
CA ILE A 694 -34.06 15.79 -10.82
C ILE A 694 -32.81 15.08 -11.33
N GLY A 695 -32.10 15.68 -12.27
CA GLY A 695 -30.82 15.17 -12.74
C GLY A 695 -29.93 14.87 -11.55
N SER A 696 -29.60 13.59 -11.33
CA SER A 696 -28.73 13.18 -10.24
C SER A 696 -27.27 13.28 -10.67
N GLY A 697 -26.42 13.86 -9.82
CA GLY A 697 -24.96 13.88 -10.02
C GLY A 697 -24.38 15.24 -10.40
N LEU A 698 -24.61 16.26 -9.58
CA LEU A 698 -23.80 17.49 -9.60
C LEU A 698 -22.31 17.13 -9.49
N ALA A 699 -21.49 17.75 -10.33
CA ALA A 699 -20.04 17.62 -10.22
C ALA A 699 -19.55 18.44 -9.03
N ALA A 700 -18.60 17.89 -8.26
CA ALA A 700 -17.84 18.68 -7.30
C ALA A 700 -17.28 19.90 -8.06
N PRO A 701 -17.42 21.12 -7.53
CA PRO A 701 -17.70 21.44 -6.12
C PRO A 701 -19.16 21.68 -5.72
N PHE A 702 -20.15 21.41 -6.58
CA PHE A 702 -21.56 21.62 -6.25
C PHE A 702 -22.19 20.37 -5.61
N GLN A 703 -23.07 20.57 -4.64
CA GLN A 703 -23.85 19.49 -4.03
C GLN A 703 -25.29 19.95 -3.75
N MET A 704 -26.25 19.04 -3.85
CA MET A 704 -27.62 19.27 -3.41
C MET A 704 -27.77 18.79 -1.97
N LEU A 705 -28.23 19.66 -1.07
CA LEU A 705 -28.31 19.41 0.37
C LEU A 705 -29.67 18.84 0.82
N THR A 706 -30.73 19.08 0.04
CA THR A 706 -32.09 18.65 0.36
C THR A 706 -32.54 17.53 -0.56
N THR A 707 -33.01 16.41 0.00
CA THR A 707 -33.78 15.42 -0.76
C THR A 707 -35.18 15.97 -0.98
N ILE A 708 -35.53 16.27 -2.23
CA ILE A 708 -36.88 16.72 -2.58
C ILE A 708 -37.83 15.50 -2.48
N THR A 709 -38.52 15.35 -1.35
CA THR A 709 -39.63 14.40 -1.17
C THR A 709 -40.94 15.14 -1.42
N THR A 710 -41.58 14.93 -2.57
CA THR A 710 -42.73 15.72 -3.01
C THR A 710 -44.06 15.00 -2.78
N PRO A 711 -45.20 15.72 -2.73
CA PRO A 711 -46.38 15.27 -3.45
C PRO A 711 -46.09 15.30 -4.95
N ASP A 712 -46.58 14.34 -5.72
CA ASP A 712 -46.27 14.19 -7.15
C ASP A 712 -46.48 15.47 -8.00
N THR A 713 -47.35 16.41 -7.60
CA THR A 713 -47.76 17.60 -8.37
C THR A 713 -47.69 18.89 -7.54
N LEU A 714 -47.04 19.95 -8.04
CA LEU A 714 -47.11 21.32 -7.50
C LEU A 714 -48.35 22.04 -8.05
N ILE A 715 -49.26 22.46 -7.17
CA ILE A 715 -50.47 23.20 -7.53
C ILE A 715 -50.17 24.71 -7.68
N LEU A 716 -50.60 25.30 -8.80
CA LEU A 716 -50.43 26.72 -9.12
C LEU A 716 -50.91 27.63 -7.99
N GLY A 717 -50.01 28.50 -7.51
CA GLY A 717 -50.30 29.48 -6.47
C GLY A 717 -50.49 28.91 -5.07
N VAL A 718 -50.23 27.62 -4.86
CA VAL A 718 -50.40 26.93 -3.57
C VAL A 718 -49.09 26.31 -3.08
N ASP A 719 -48.42 25.52 -3.92
CA ASP A 719 -47.25 24.75 -3.51
C ASP A 719 -45.94 25.45 -3.87
N THR A 720 -45.02 25.51 -2.91
CA THR A 720 -43.62 25.93 -3.10
C THR A 720 -42.69 24.87 -2.51
N ILE A 721 -41.66 24.48 -3.25
CA ILE A 721 -40.66 23.51 -2.79
C ILE A 721 -39.33 24.21 -2.61
N SER A 722 -38.76 24.12 -1.41
CA SER A 722 -37.42 24.61 -1.13
C SER A 722 -36.36 23.58 -1.55
N ALA A 723 -35.40 23.99 -2.38
CA ALA A 723 -34.24 23.18 -2.74
C ALA A 723 -32.96 23.91 -2.35
N SER A 724 -32.10 23.26 -1.57
CA SER A 724 -30.83 23.84 -1.12
C SER A 724 -29.65 23.20 -1.83
N PHE A 725 -28.73 24.04 -2.29
CA PHE A 725 -27.49 23.66 -2.95
C PHE A 725 -26.30 24.25 -2.20
N SER A 726 -25.17 23.57 -2.24
CA SER A 726 -23.89 24.04 -1.74
C SER A 726 -22.86 24.12 -2.85
N PHE A 727 -21.91 25.04 -2.70
CA PHE A 727 -20.71 25.18 -3.52
C PHE A 727 -19.49 25.17 -2.59
N THR A 728 -18.65 24.15 -2.73
CA THR A 728 -17.45 23.93 -1.90
C THR A 728 -16.20 23.75 -2.80
N PRO A 729 -15.66 24.84 -3.38
CA PRO A 729 -14.55 24.75 -4.33
C PRO A 729 -13.26 24.25 -3.67
N SER A 730 -12.57 23.29 -4.32
CA SER A 730 -11.25 22.80 -3.90
C SER A 730 -10.09 23.34 -4.74
N ALA A 731 -10.37 24.17 -5.76
CA ALA A 731 -9.39 24.85 -6.61
C ALA A 731 -9.93 26.21 -7.05
N THR A 732 -9.04 27.14 -7.44
CA THR A 732 -9.40 28.49 -7.92
C THR A 732 -9.92 28.48 -9.35
N GLY A 733 -10.79 29.42 -9.70
CA GLY A 733 -11.34 29.60 -11.04
C GLY A 733 -12.87 29.68 -11.07
N ASP A 734 -13.43 29.91 -12.25
CA ASP A 734 -14.87 29.90 -12.46
C ASP A 734 -15.40 28.46 -12.55
N PHE A 735 -16.44 28.16 -11.78
CA PHE A 735 -17.14 26.89 -11.80
C PHE A 735 -18.57 27.12 -12.25
N THR A 736 -19.04 26.29 -13.18
CA THR A 736 -20.43 26.28 -13.62
C THR A 736 -20.91 24.85 -13.74
N ASP A 737 -22.10 24.56 -13.23
CA ASP A 737 -22.80 23.30 -13.46
C ASP A 737 -24.29 23.58 -13.71
N THR A 738 -25.06 22.58 -14.10
CA THR A 738 -26.50 22.73 -14.38
C THR A 738 -27.28 21.59 -13.76
N VAL A 739 -28.24 21.95 -12.91
CA VAL A 739 -29.26 21.01 -12.42
C VAL A 739 -30.41 21.02 -13.40
N GLU A 740 -30.74 19.85 -13.94
CA GLU A 740 -31.86 19.70 -14.85
C GLU A 740 -33.06 19.13 -14.07
N PHE A 741 -34.14 19.91 -13.97
CA PHE A 741 -35.41 19.45 -13.41
C PHE A 741 -36.27 18.90 -14.53
N LEU A 742 -36.64 17.63 -14.43
CA LEU A 742 -37.53 16.97 -15.36
C LEU A 742 -38.97 17.13 -14.87
N THR A 743 -39.75 17.97 -15.54
CA THR A 743 -41.10 18.34 -15.11
C THR A 743 -42.16 18.01 -16.15
N SER A 744 -43.44 18.12 -15.78
CA SER A 744 -44.53 18.14 -16.75
C SER A 744 -44.57 19.40 -17.62
N GLY A 745 -43.78 20.43 -17.30
CA GLY A 745 -43.62 21.63 -18.14
C GLY A 745 -42.38 21.60 -19.04
N GLY A 746 -41.58 20.53 -18.97
CA GLY A 746 -40.32 20.38 -19.69
C GLY A 746 -39.08 20.28 -18.81
N ILE A 747 -37.91 20.28 -19.45
CA ILE A 747 -36.62 20.38 -18.76
C ILE A 747 -36.38 21.83 -18.37
N VAL A 748 -36.31 22.10 -17.07
CA VAL A 748 -35.90 23.40 -16.54
C VAL A 748 -34.46 23.30 -16.05
N ASN A 749 -33.60 24.13 -16.64
CA ASN A 749 -32.19 24.20 -16.27
C ASN A 749 -32.00 25.26 -15.19
N LEU A 750 -31.42 24.84 -14.07
CA LEU A 750 -30.89 25.73 -13.05
C LEU A 750 -29.38 25.77 -13.20
N ILE A 751 -28.85 26.94 -13.57
CA ILE A 751 -27.41 27.13 -13.66
C ILE A 751 -26.87 27.38 -12.26
N LEU A 752 -25.87 26.60 -11.85
CA LEU A 752 -25.07 26.85 -10.67
C LEU A 752 -23.77 27.50 -11.14
N GLN A 753 -23.41 28.65 -10.58
CA GLN A 753 -22.13 29.30 -10.87
C GLN A 753 -21.46 29.81 -9.61
N GLY A 754 -20.15 29.75 -9.57
CA GLY A 754 -19.36 30.30 -8.47
C GLY A 754 -17.94 30.59 -8.92
N HIS A 755 -17.40 31.72 -8.51
CA HIS A 755 -16.02 32.10 -8.80
C HIS A 755 -15.16 31.78 -7.59
N ALA A 756 -14.27 30.80 -7.70
CA ALA A 756 -13.34 30.48 -6.64
C ALA A 756 -12.11 31.39 -6.71
N VAL A 757 -11.95 32.30 -5.75
CA VAL A 757 -10.75 33.14 -5.70
C VAL A 757 -9.66 32.50 -4.87
N PRO A 758 -8.38 32.78 -5.20
CA PRO A 758 -7.31 32.52 -4.28
C PRO A 758 -7.57 33.28 -2.99
N VAL A 759 -7.45 32.51 -1.95
CA VAL A 759 -7.42 32.83 -0.56
C VAL A 759 -6.36 33.93 -0.32
N GLY A 760 -6.73 35.15 0.12
CA GLY A 760 -5.77 36.25 0.39
C GLY A 760 -4.83 35.89 1.53
N GLN A 761 -3.51 35.87 1.30
CA GLN A 761 -2.57 35.20 2.23
C GLN A 761 -1.88 36.15 3.20
N ILE A 762 -1.80 35.71 4.46
CA ILE A 762 -0.84 36.21 5.44
C ILE A 762 0.38 35.31 5.39
N THR A 763 1.59 35.89 5.31
CA THR A 763 2.84 35.14 5.34
C THR A 763 3.55 35.38 6.69
N PRO A 764 3.93 34.31 7.42
CA PRO A 764 4.70 34.42 8.64
C PRO A 764 6.19 34.63 8.35
N LEU A 765 6.82 35.54 9.10
CA LEU A 765 8.25 35.85 9.06
C LEU A 765 8.89 35.55 10.44
N PRO A 766 10.05 34.86 10.49
CA PRO A 766 10.84 34.35 9.35
C PRO A 766 10.32 33.03 8.75
N SER A 767 9.47 32.27 9.46
CA SER A 767 8.93 30.97 9.00
C SER A 767 7.62 30.63 9.69
N ALA A 768 6.76 29.80 9.07
CA ALA A 768 5.47 29.33 9.60
C ALA A 768 5.56 28.28 10.73
N SER A 769 6.71 28.22 11.41
CA SER A 769 6.99 27.26 12.49
C SER A 769 7.83 27.93 13.56
N ILE A 770 7.46 27.70 14.81
CA ILE A 770 8.15 28.14 16.03
C ILE A 770 8.54 26.89 16.79
N ASP A 771 9.84 26.71 17.02
CA ASP A 771 10.38 25.60 17.82
C ASP A 771 10.98 26.12 19.12
N PHE A 772 10.29 25.88 20.24
CA PHE A 772 10.72 26.28 21.58
C PHE A 772 11.87 25.43 22.14
N GLY A 773 12.29 24.39 21.42
CA GLY A 773 13.32 23.46 21.88
C GLY A 773 12.87 22.69 23.12
N ASN A 774 13.84 22.28 23.94
CA ASN A 774 13.56 21.53 25.17
C ASN A 774 13.21 22.49 26.32
N VAL A 775 12.02 22.35 26.89
CA VAL A 775 11.52 23.17 27.99
C VAL A 775 11.10 22.27 29.15
N ALA A 776 11.58 22.59 30.35
CA ALA A 776 11.33 21.81 31.55
C ALA A 776 9.85 21.81 31.96
N MET A 777 9.35 20.66 32.43
CA MET A 777 8.00 20.53 32.98
C MET A 777 7.74 21.54 34.09
N GLY A 778 6.70 22.37 33.94
CA GLY A 778 6.33 23.42 34.88
C GLY A 778 7.07 24.76 34.70
N SER A 779 7.96 24.87 33.70
CA SER A 779 8.61 26.12 33.28
C SER A 779 8.04 26.63 31.95
N SER A 780 8.37 27.86 31.55
CA SER A 780 7.90 28.45 30.29
C SER A 780 9.03 29.03 29.43
N ALA A 781 8.92 28.88 28.11
CA ALA A 781 9.77 29.55 27.13
C ALA A 781 8.89 30.34 26.14
N SER A 782 9.33 31.52 25.70
CA SER A 782 8.53 32.38 24.79
C SER A 782 9.28 32.72 23.51
N GLN A 783 8.56 32.80 22.39
CA GLN A 783 9.07 33.18 21.07
C GLN A 783 8.06 34.05 20.32
N THR A 784 8.54 34.83 19.34
CA THR A 784 7.72 35.81 18.62
C THR A 784 7.79 35.59 17.11
N ILE A 785 6.65 35.68 16.43
CA ILE A 785 6.54 35.57 14.98
C ILE A 785 5.90 36.84 14.40
N GLY A 786 6.39 37.28 13.24
CA GLY A 786 5.82 38.39 12.48
C GLY A 786 4.79 37.88 11.46
N LEU A 787 3.70 38.61 11.26
CA LEU A 787 2.72 38.39 10.20
C LEU A 787 2.69 39.58 9.25
N VAL A 788 2.75 39.31 7.95
CA VAL A 788 2.64 40.32 6.89
C VAL A 788 1.59 39.88 5.88
N ALA A 789 0.69 40.78 5.49
CA ALA A 789 -0.28 40.51 4.42
C ALA A 789 0.38 40.62 3.04
N THR A 790 0.13 39.64 2.17
CA THR A 790 0.59 39.64 0.77
C THR A 790 -0.62 39.63 -0.17
N GLY A 791 -0.55 40.37 -1.29
CA GLY A 791 -1.65 40.53 -2.25
C GLY A 791 -2.15 41.97 -2.38
N ASN A 792 -3.34 42.15 -2.99
CA ASN A 792 -3.89 43.47 -3.37
C ASN A 792 -5.13 43.91 -2.56
N GLN A 793 -5.54 43.16 -1.54
CA GLN A 793 -6.74 43.43 -0.74
C GLN A 793 -6.42 43.37 0.76
N THR A 794 -7.14 44.15 1.56
CA THR A 794 -7.05 44.15 3.03
C THR A 794 -7.53 42.81 3.61
N VAL A 795 -6.73 42.19 4.47
CA VAL A 795 -7.02 40.88 5.08
C VAL A 795 -7.65 41.07 6.46
N ILE A 796 -8.83 40.49 6.69
CA ILE A 796 -9.49 40.48 8.01
C ILE A 796 -9.04 39.23 8.76
N TYR A 797 -8.62 39.35 10.02
CA TYR A 797 -8.26 38.20 10.84
C TYR A 797 -8.91 38.30 12.23
N PRO A 798 -10.08 37.67 12.44
CA PRO A 798 -10.73 37.69 13.74
C PRO A 798 -10.00 36.73 14.68
N PHE A 799 -9.36 37.25 15.73
CA PHE A 799 -8.66 36.44 16.71
C PHE A 799 -9.50 36.26 17.98
N THR A 800 -9.89 35.01 18.26
CA THR A 800 -10.40 34.58 19.57
C THR A 800 -9.50 33.49 20.09
N ASP A 801 -9.04 33.64 21.33
CA ASP A 801 -7.97 32.83 21.93
C ASP A 801 -8.46 31.40 22.22
N VAL A 802 -7.84 30.38 21.59
CA VAL A 802 -8.19 28.95 21.79
C VAL A 802 -6.97 28.04 21.91
N LEU A 803 -5.79 28.56 22.31
CA LEU A 803 -4.67 27.67 22.65
C LEU A 803 -4.79 27.20 24.10
N ALA A 804 -4.83 25.88 24.28
CA ALA A 804 -4.76 25.23 25.58
C ALA A 804 -3.31 24.86 25.92
N LEU A 805 -3.02 24.65 27.21
CA LEU A 805 -1.72 24.15 27.65
C LEU A 805 -1.31 22.91 26.84
N PRO A 806 -0.04 22.80 26.41
CA PRO A 806 1.11 23.58 26.90
C PRO A 806 1.46 24.83 26.08
N PHE A 807 0.81 25.13 24.96
CA PHE A 807 1.10 26.36 24.21
C PHE A 807 0.13 27.49 24.59
N LYS A 808 0.62 28.72 24.72
CA LYS A 808 -0.18 29.89 25.08
C LYS A 808 0.18 31.08 24.22
N LEU A 809 -0.78 31.96 23.98
CA LEU A 809 -0.51 33.30 23.47
C LEU A 809 -0.34 34.27 24.66
N ASN A 810 0.73 35.08 24.66
CA ASN A 810 0.99 36.00 25.75
C ASN A 810 0.15 37.28 25.59
N ALA A 811 -0.53 37.70 26.66
CA ALA A 811 -1.51 38.80 26.68
C ALA A 811 -0.95 40.21 26.36
N THR A 812 0.36 40.37 26.13
CA THR A 812 1.01 41.63 25.76
C THR A 812 0.92 41.98 24.27
N THR A 813 0.22 41.20 23.45
CA THR A 813 -0.12 41.53 22.05
C THR A 813 -1.22 42.59 21.98
N THR A 814 -0.94 43.79 22.51
CA THR A 814 -1.83 44.96 22.38
C THR A 814 -1.80 45.51 20.95
N ASN A 815 -2.98 45.68 20.36
CA ASN A 815 -3.28 46.15 18.99
C ASN A 815 -3.10 45.13 17.86
N LEU A 816 -3.83 44.02 17.93
CA LEU A 816 -4.22 43.30 16.73
C LEU A 816 -5.24 44.19 15.97
N LEU A 817 -4.84 44.81 14.86
CA LEU A 817 -5.79 45.49 13.96
C LEU A 817 -6.79 44.45 13.43
N ASP A 818 -8.09 44.70 13.37
CA ASP A 818 -9.01 43.74 12.72
C ASP A 818 -8.73 43.53 11.21
N THR A 819 -7.84 44.36 10.64
CA THR A 819 -7.47 44.40 9.24
C THR A 819 -5.96 44.61 9.03
N LEU A 820 -5.36 43.86 8.10
CA LEU A 820 -3.97 44.03 7.64
C LEU A 820 -3.93 44.51 6.19
N THR A 821 -3.25 45.63 5.94
CA THR A 821 -3.08 46.19 4.59
C THR A 821 -1.74 45.76 3.98
N PRO A 822 -1.73 45.08 2.80
CA PRO A 822 -0.49 44.62 2.17
C PRO A 822 0.52 45.75 1.91
N GLY A 823 1.78 45.54 2.31
CA GLY A 823 2.87 46.50 2.14
C GLY A 823 2.92 47.66 3.15
N VAL A 824 2.00 47.71 4.11
CA VAL A 824 1.89 48.79 5.11
C VAL A 824 1.96 48.25 6.54
N ASP A 825 1.17 47.23 6.87
CA ASP A 825 1.04 46.73 8.24
C ASP A 825 1.90 45.48 8.51
N THR A 826 2.47 45.37 9.71
CA THR A 826 3.17 44.15 10.19
C THR A 826 2.85 43.93 11.65
N ILE A 827 2.40 42.72 12.00
CA ILE A 827 1.98 42.38 13.36
C ILE A 827 2.94 41.37 13.96
N ARG A 828 3.19 41.48 15.27
CA ARG A 828 4.03 40.53 16.02
C ARG A 828 3.20 39.83 17.07
N MET A 829 3.24 38.51 17.08
CA MET A 829 2.56 37.68 18.06
C MET A 829 3.60 36.93 18.89
N GLN A 830 3.45 36.95 20.21
CA GLN A 830 4.35 36.25 21.13
C GLN A 830 3.64 35.04 21.73
N PHE A 831 4.21 33.87 21.51
CA PHE A 831 3.75 32.60 22.03
C PHE A 831 4.66 32.12 23.16
N SER A 832 4.10 31.39 24.12
CA SER A 832 4.83 30.66 25.13
C SER A 832 4.52 29.16 25.08
N PHE A 833 5.49 28.35 25.48
CA PHE A 833 5.38 26.91 25.65
C PHE A 833 5.68 26.56 27.12
N GLU A 834 4.69 25.98 27.80
CA GLU A 834 4.65 25.64 29.22
C GLU A 834 4.26 24.16 29.40
N PRO A 835 5.16 23.21 29.13
CA PRO A 835 4.86 21.79 29.23
C PRO A 835 4.55 21.39 30.67
N THR A 836 3.44 20.68 30.90
CA THR A 836 3.09 20.11 32.21
C THR A 836 3.33 18.59 32.30
N THR A 837 3.72 17.97 31.18
CA THR A 837 4.10 16.56 31.04
C THR A 837 5.27 16.43 30.07
N THR A 838 5.93 15.28 30.05
CA THR A 838 7.02 15.01 29.09
C THR A 838 6.52 14.60 27.73
N GLY A 839 7.25 15.00 26.71
CA GLY A 839 7.04 14.56 25.34
C GLY A 839 7.34 15.66 24.34
N ASN A 840 7.35 15.29 23.06
CA ASN A 840 7.34 16.27 22.00
C ASN A 840 5.91 16.79 21.86
N PHE A 841 5.71 18.06 22.15
CA PHE A 841 4.45 18.72 21.93
C PHE A 841 4.54 19.44 20.60
N LYS A 842 3.54 19.19 19.78
CA LYS A 842 3.36 19.90 18.54
C LYS A 842 1.89 20.25 18.46
N ASP A 843 1.65 21.53 18.32
CA ASP A 843 0.31 22.04 18.07
C ASP A 843 0.35 22.95 16.86
N THR A 844 -0.79 23.16 16.24
CA THR A 844 -0.90 24.05 15.09
C THR A 844 -1.96 25.07 15.43
N LEU A 845 -1.53 26.31 15.65
CA LEU A 845 -2.47 27.41 15.73
C LEU A 845 -2.98 27.69 14.32
N LEU A 846 -4.26 27.45 14.12
CA LEU A 846 -4.96 27.81 12.89
C LEU A 846 -5.48 29.22 13.07
N LEU A 847 -4.77 30.19 12.50
CA LEU A 847 -5.24 31.57 12.49
C LEU A 847 -6.32 31.73 11.42
N PRO A 848 -7.57 32.07 11.79
CA PRO A 848 -8.58 32.37 10.81
C PRO A 848 -8.22 33.68 10.11
N THR A 849 -8.06 33.64 8.80
CA THR A 849 -7.86 34.83 7.98
C THR A 849 -8.96 34.88 6.92
N SER A 850 -9.20 36.05 6.32
CA SER A 850 -10.10 36.18 5.18
C SER A 850 -9.62 35.40 3.95
N GLY A 851 -8.41 34.82 4.01
CA GLY A 851 -7.98 33.74 3.16
C GLY A 851 -7.68 32.48 3.99
N GLY A 852 -8.70 31.84 4.54
CA GLY A 852 -8.56 30.52 5.16
C GLY A 852 -7.67 30.53 6.41
N GLU A 853 -7.33 29.33 6.89
CA GLU A 853 -6.53 29.16 8.11
C GLU A 853 -5.04 29.19 7.78
N LEU A 854 -4.28 30.11 8.40
CA LEU A 854 -2.83 30.10 8.37
C LEU A 854 -2.32 29.20 9.51
N PRO A 855 -1.76 28.00 9.22
CA PRO A 855 -1.20 27.15 10.25
C PRO A 855 0.15 27.71 10.71
N ILE A 856 0.22 28.10 11.98
CA ILE A 856 1.49 28.33 12.67
C ILE A 856 1.78 27.09 13.49
N ILE A 857 2.83 26.38 13.09
CA ILE A 857 3.26 25.19 13.80
C ILE A 857 4.00 25.65 15.05
N LEU A 858 3.51 25.25 16.22
CA LEU A 858 4.17 25.41 17.50
C LEU A 858 4.72 24.05 17.89
N GLN A 859 6.02 23.95 18.11
CA GLN A 859 6.61 22.71 18.58
C GLN A 859 7.60 22.97 19.70
N GLY A 860 7.68 22.06 20.65
CA GLY A 860 8.59 22.14 21.78
C GLY A 860 8.58 20.81 22.51
N GLN A 861 9.71 20.44 23.08
CA GLN A 861 9.80 19.21 23.85
C GLN A 861 9.66 19.53 25.34
N GLY A 862 8.56 19.08 25.94
CA GLY A 862 8.45 19.03 27.38
C GLY A 862 9.38 17.96 27.91
N ILE A 863 10.37 18.35 28.70
CA ILE A 863 11.28 17.41 29.33
C ILE A 863 11.00 17.36 30.83
N GLN A 864 10.98 16.17 31.41
CA GLN A 864 11.00 16.06 32.87
C GLN A 864 12.41 16.45 33.23
N LEU A 865 12.58 17.54 33.96
CA LEU A 865 13.80 17.63 34.75
C LEU A 865 13.58 16.68 35.91
N ASP A 866 14.33 15.59 35.91
CA ASP A 866 14.28 14.62 36.98
C ASP A 866 14.69 15.33 38.27
N ALA A 867 13.88 15.22 39.32
CA ALA A 867 14.23 15.77 40.63
C ALA A 867 15.33 14.94 41.32
N ALA A 868 15.70 13.80 40.72
CA ALA A 868 16.72 12.89 41.19
C ALA A 868 18.06 13.21 40.54
N ALA A 869 19.12 13.27 41.34
CA ALA A 869 20.46 13.49 40.84
C ALA A 869 20.93 12.37 39.88
N PRO A 870 21.80 12.66 38.89
CA PRO A 870 22.23 11.69 37.88
C PRO A 870 22.84 10.42 38.47
N VAL A 871 22.56 9.26 37.90
CA VAL A 871 23.23 8.02 38.31
C VAL A 871 24.53 7.86 37.55
N LEU A 872 25.63 8.17 38.22
CA LEU A 872 26.98 7.91 37.71
C LEU A 872 27.37 6.45 37.95
N ALA A 873 28.06 5.86 36.97
CA ALA A 873 28.63 4.53 37.04
C ALA A 873 30.12 4.57 36.67
N ILE A 874 30.97 4.17 37.63
CA ILE A 874 32.42 3.99 37.40
C ILE A 874 32.70 2.52 37.06
N LYS A 875 33.29 2.28 35.89
CA LYS A 875 33.73 0.94 35.44
C LYS A 875 35.24 0.93 35.19
N LEU A 876 35.91 -0.09 35.70
CA LEU A 876 37.31 -0.37 35.39
C LEU A 876 37.38 -1.45 34.29
N LEU A 877 38.13 -1.16 33.23
CA LEU A 877 38.48 -2.14 32.20
C LEU A 877 39.99 -2.42 32.23
N ARG A 878 40.38 -3.63 31.81
CA ARG A 878 41.79 -4.01 31.70
C ARG A 878 42.43 -3.20 30.55
N SER A 879 43.48 -2.42 30.85
CA SER A 879 44.14 -1.59 29.84
C SER A 879 44.90 -2.45 28.83
N THR A 880 44.91 -2.01 27.57
CA THR A 880 45.62 -2.68 26.46
C THR A 880 47.11 -2.34 26.40
N VAL A 881 47.60 -1.38 27.20
CA VAL A 881 48.92 -0.75 27.03
C VAL A 881 50.01 -1.36 27.93
N ALA A 882 49.68 -1.92 29.11
CA ALA A 882 50.56 -2.79 29.92
C ALA A 882 49.80 -3.36 31.15
N GLN A 883 50.26 -4.49 31.70
CA GLN A 883 49.55 -5.22 32.79
C GLN A 883 49.51 -4.49 34.16
N GLN A 884 50.09 -3.31 34.29
CA GLN A 884 50.06 -2.47 35.50
C GLN A 884 49.13 -1.24 35.38
N TYR A 885 48.33 -1.15 34.32
CA TYR A 885 47.45 -0.02 34.06
C TYR A 885 45.99 -0.47 33.91
N VAL A 886 45.05 0.40 34.29
CA VAL A 886 43.61 0.21 34.12
C VAL A 886 42.98 1.41 33.44
N ASP A 887 42.01 1.14 32.56
CA ASP A 887 41.21 2.19 31.95
C ASP A 887 39.98 2.43 32.82
N ILE A 888 39.84 3.66 33.31
CA ILE A 888 38.72 4.10 34.12
C ILE A 888 37.71 4.73 33.18
N ILE A 889 36.49 4.20 33.14
CA ILE A 889 35.40 4.70 32.32
C ILE A 889 34.25 5.15 33.21
N VAL A 890 33.76 6.36 32.95
CA VAL A 890 32.58 6.91 33.63
C VAL A 890 31.43 7.02 32.63
N LYS A 891 30.27 6.52 33.05
CA LYS A 891 29.01 6.65 32.33
C LYS A 891 27.96 7.28 33.24
N ALA A 892 27.02 7.99 32.66
CA ALA A 892 25.81 8.42 33.33
C ALA A 892 24.60 7.84 32.60
N ASN A 893 23.50 7.71 33.33
CA ASN A 893 22.20 7.33 32.78
C ASN A 893 21.52 8.49 32.01
N GLU A 894 22.10 9.69 32.04
CA GLU A 894 21.57 10.90 31.41
C GLU A 894 22.67 11.90 31.03
N ASP A 895 22.30 12.98 30.35
CA ASP A 895 23.22 14.05 29.92
C ASP A 895 23.60 14.97 31.08
N LEU A 896 24.89 15.34 31.16
CA LEU A 896 25.45 16.16 32.25
C LEU A 896 25.77 17.59 31.78
N SER A 897 25.59 18.59 32.64
CA SER A 897 26.09 19.96 32.42
C SER A 897 27.55 20.14 32.88
N GLU A 898 27.96 19.37 33.89
CA GLU A 898 29.29 19.44 34.50
C GLU A 898 29.73 18.04 34.93
N LEU A 899 31.01 17.70 34.77
CA LEU A 899 31.59 16.47 35.31
C LEU A 899 32.99 16.77 35.84
N ASN A 900 33.22 16.54 37.14
CA ASN A 900 34.50 16.75 37.81
C ASN A 900 34.91 15.49 38.57
N GLY A 901 36.19 15.15 38.53
CA GLY A 901 36.71 13.95 39.19
C GLY A 901 37.90 14.23 40.09
N SER A 902 38.06 13.42 41.13
CA SER A 902 39.33 13.29 41.83
C SER A 902 39.73 11.82 41.93
N LEU A 903 41.01 11.56 41.69
CA LEU A 903 41.61 10.25 41.86
C LEU A 903 42.67 10.37 42.95
N THR A 904 42.54 9.61 44.03
CA THR A 904 43.45 9.73 45.18
C THR A 904 44.07 8.39 45.54
N LEU A 905 45.40 8.34 45.46
CA LEU A 905 46.24 7.26 45.98
C LEU A 905 47.56 7.90 46.46
N GLY A 906 47.65 8.20 47.75
CA GLY A 906 48.76 8.99 48.33
C GLY A 906 48.66 10.49 48.05
N ASN A 907 48.53 10.91 46.78
CA ASN A 907 48.25 12.28 46.35
C ASN A 907 46.94 12.36 45.55
N THR A 908 46.26 13.51 45.60
CA THR A 908 45.02 13.77 44.87
C THR A 908 45.32 14.38 43.49
N ILE A 909 44.86 13.74 42.42
CA ILE A 909 44.86 14.29 41.06
C ILE A 909 43.44 14.74 40.75
N ASN A 910 43.27 16.04 40.51
CA ASN A 910 42.01 16.61 40.05
C ASN A 910 41.91 16.44 38.54
N VAL A 911 40.77 15.96 38.06
CA VAL A 911 40.54 15.67 36.65
C VAL A 911 39.35 16.48 36.17
N THR A 912 39.59 17.36 35.19
CA THR A 912 38.56 18.21 34.57
C THR A 912 38.43 17.79 33.09
N PRO A 913 37.33 17.15 32.68
CA PRO A 913 37.09 16.72 31.30
C PRO A 913 36.90 17.90 30.34
N SER A 914 37.29 17.74 29.07
CA SER A 914 37.36 18.83 28.09
C SER A 914 36.25 18.87 27.01
N LYS A 915 35.16 18.08 27.11
CA LYS A 915 33.93 18.24 26.29
C LYS A 915 32.75 17.41 26.81
N ILE A 916 31.52 17.93 26.73
CA ILE A 916 30.27 17.23 27.07
C ILE A 916 29.27 17.35 25.90
N GLY A 917 28.75 16.20 25.44
CA GLY A 917 27.78 16.07 24.34
C GLY A 917 27.66 14.61 23.84
N ASN A 918 26.44 14.22 23.46
CA ASN A 918 25.92 12.86 23.22
C ASN A 918 26.94 11.81 22.71
N SER A 919 27.50 11.02 23.63
CA SER A 919 28.17 9.75 23.32
C SER A 919 28.06 8.78 24.50
N SER A 920 28.05 7.48 24.23
CA SER A 920 27.84 6.40 25.20
C SER A 920 28.99 6.18 26.21
N GLN A 921 29.92 7.15 26.32
CA GLN A 921 31.07 7.18 27.21
C GLN A 921 31.50 8.63 27.53
N LEU A 922 31.25 9.10 28.76
CA LEU A 922 31.38 10.52 29.12
C LEU A 922 32.82 10.94 29.50
N PHE A 923 33.62 10.02 30.05
CA PHE A 923 35.03 10.27 30.41
C PHE A 923 35.84 8.97 30.43
N SER A 924 37.09 9.01 29.95
CA SER A 924 38.05 7.91 30.12
C SER A 924 39.49 8.37 30.31
N THR A 925 40.19 7.71 31.24
CA THR A 925 41.64 7.90 31.46
C THR A 925 42.30 6.58 31.85
N THR A 926 43.59 6.44 31.55
CA THR A 926 44.39 5.25 31.91
C THR A 926 45.24 5.57 33.13
N TYR A 927 45.16 4.74 34.18
CA TYR A 927 45.86 4.97 35.44
C TYR A 927 46.79 3.80 35.80
N ARG A 928 47.98 4.11 36.32
CA ARG A 928 48.95 3.11 36.77
C ARG A 928 48.63 2.66 38.20
N LEU A 929 48.50 1.35 38.40
CA LEU A 929 48.26 0.76 39.72
C LEU A 929 49.54 0.71 40.57
N THR A 930 49.43 1.09 41.84
CA THR A 930 50.43 0.85 42.90
C THR A 930 49.73 0.24 44.13
N GLU A 931 50.46 -0.46 45.01
CA GLU A 931 49.86 -1.09 46.20
C GLU A 931 49.23 -0.04 47.13
N GLY A 932 48.03 -0.33 47.65
CA GLY A 932 47.29 0.56 48.53
C GLY A 932 45.81 0.63 48.18
N THR A 933 45.09 1.62 48.73
CA THR A 933 43.65 1.80 48.47
C THR A 933 43.42 2.90 47.45
N LEU A 934 43.00 2.52 46.24
CA LEU A 934 42.65 3.46 45.18
C LEU A 934 41.22 3.97 45.40
N ASN A 935 41.09 5.26 45.65
CA ASN A 935 39.79 5.92 45.77
C ASN A 935 39.52 6.74 44.51
N ILE A 936 38.44 6.40 43.82
CA ILE A 936 37.97 7.08 42.61
C ILE A 936 36.67 7.79 42.98
N SER A 937 36.63 9.12 42.93
CA SER A 937 35.42 9.88 43.18
C SER A 937 35.10 10.78 41.99
N MET A 938 33.89 10.65 41.46
CA MET A 938 33.41 11.40 40.32
C MET A 938 32.12 12.10 40.69
N THR A 939 32.05 13.40 40.44
CA THR A 939 30.88 14.24 40.69
C THR A 939 30.41 14.86 39.39
N GLY A 940 29.16 14.62 39.01
CA GLY A 940 28.54 15.17 37.81
C GLY A 940 27.28 15.94 38.19
N LYS A 941 26.97 17.00 37.44
CA LYS A 941 25.68 17.68 37.52
C LYS A 941 24.92 17.43 36.23
N ASP A 942 23.63 17.14 36.35
CA ASP A 942 22.74 17.06 35.19
C ASP A 942 22.52 18.47 34.58
N LEU A 943 21.75 18.55 33.50
CA LEU A 943 21.39 19.82 32.88
C LEU A 943 20.45 20.70 33.75
N ALA A 944 19.87 20.13 34.81
CA ALA A 944 19.09 20.86 35.83
C ALA A 944 19.96 21.45 36.97
N GLY A 945 21.24 21.07 37.04
CA GLY A 945 22.19 21.50 38.08
C GLY A 945 22.24 20.59 39.32
N ASN A 946 21.53 19.46 39.33
CA ASN A 946 21.53 18.53 40.45
C ASN A 946 22.83 17.72 40.50
N PRO A 947 23.59 17.74 41.61
CA PRO A 947 24.86 17.05 41.70
C PRO A 947 24.69 15.58 42.14
N ALA A 948 25.36 14.66 41.45
CA ALA A 948 25.55 13.30 41.89
C ALA A 948 27.03 12.98 42.03
N THR A 949 27.39 12.31 43.13
CA THR A 949 28.75 11.85 43.37
C THR A 949 28.76 10.33 43.47
N GLN A 950 29.60 9.67 42.68
CA GLN A 950 29.91 8.27 42.87
C GLN A 950 31.37 8.09 43.25
N THR A 951 31.58 7.41 44.38
CA THR A 951 32.91 7.04 44.85
C THR A 951 33.03 5.52 44.85
N ARG A 952 34.13 5.00 44.28
CA ARG A 952 34.50 3.60 44.42
C ARG A 952 35.93 3.48 44.95
N ASN A 953 36.04 2.65 45.98
CA ASN A 953 37.29 2.34 46.62
C ASN A 953 37.67 0.91 46.25
N TYR A 954 38.93 0.74 45.87
CA TYR A 954 39.50 -0.54 45.51
C TYR A 954 40.77 -0.79 46.31
N THR A 955 40.85 -1.94 46.97
CA THR A 955 42.11 -2.37 47.58
C THR A 955 42.96 -3.02 46.50
N VAL A 956 44.12 -2.42 46.23
CA VAL A 956 45.13 -2.87 45.28
C VAL A 956 46.21 -3.61 46.05
N ALA A 957 46.29 -4.93 45.89
CA ALA A 957 47.35 -5.77 46.49
C ALA A 957 48.22 -6.37 45.38
N ALA A 958 49.55 -6.26 45.48
CA ALA A 958 50.44 -6.86 44.50
C ALA A 958 50.54 -8.37 44.69
N PHE A 959 50.67 -9.07 43.57
CA PHE A 959 51.01 -10.47 43.49
C PHE A 959 52.31 -10.60 42.69
N GLY A 960 53.46 -10.54 43.39
CA GLY A 960 54.78 -10.61 42.76
C GLY A 960 55.17 -9.34 41.99
N LYS A 961 56.29 -9.38 41.25
CA LYS A 961 56.97 -8.19 40.74
C LYS A 961 56.18 -7.36 39.71
N ASN A 962 55.07 -7.86 39.14
CA ASN A 962 54.35 -7.20 38.04
C ASN A 962 52.80 -7.36 37.99
N TYR A 963 52.15 -7.99 38.97
CA TYR A 963 50.70 -8.24 38.94
C TYR A 963 49.99 -7.60 40.13
N PHE A 964 48.76 -7.12 39.94
CA PHE A 964 47.93 -6.50 40.99
C PHE A 964 46.51 -7.08 40.98
N SER A 965 45.92 -7.25 42.17
CA SER A 965 44.52 -7.64 42.39
C SER A 965 43.70 -6.47 42.94
N LEU A 966 42.43 -6.36 42.53
CA LEU A 966 41.49 -5.29 42.90
C LEU A 966 40.24 -5.89 43.59
N LYS A 967 39.95 -5.52 44.84
CA LYS A 967 38.73 -5.93 45.57
C LYS A 967 37.80 -4.75 45.87
N HIS A 968 36.47 -4.94 45.69
CA HIS A 968 35.41 -3.95 46.01
C HIS A 968 34.38 -4.53 47.01
N SER A 969 33.78 -3.69 47.86
CA SER A 969 33.10 -4.09 49.11
C SER A 969 31.72 -4.77 49.00
N THR A 970 31.16 -5.01 47.80
CA THR A 970 29.89 -5.75 47.63
C THR A 970 29.85 -6.70 46.43
N MET A 971 31.01 -7.07 45.87
CA MET A 971 31.06 -8.08 44.81
C MET A 971 32.19 -9.08 45.09
N GLU A 972 31.82 -10.21 45.70
CA GLU A 972 32.51 -11.46 45.43
C GLU A 972 31.78 -12.10 44.24
N LEU A 973 32.51 -12.42 43.18
CA LEU A 973 31.98 -13.23 42.09
C LEU A 973 31.81 -14.66 42.62
N THR A 974 30.65 -15.00 43.19
CA THR A 974 30.27 -16.39 43.57
C THR A 974 28.74 -16.58 43.71
N ALA A 975 28.23 -17.83 43.55
CA ALA A 975 26.87 -18.18 43.07
C ALA A 975 25.70 -18.47 44.09
N SER A 976 24.45 -18.14 43.67
CA SER A 976 23.10 -18.77 43.93
C SER A 976 22.17 -18.49 45.18
N ASN A 977 20.85 -18.33 44.90
CA ASN A 977 19.55 -18.73 45.58
C ASN A 977 18.67 -17.84 46.56
N SER A 978 17.42 -17.55 46.09
CA SER A 978 16.00 -17.50 46.65
C SER A 978 15.47 -16.67 47.86
N SER A 979 14.29 -16.00 47.70
CA SER A 979 12.95 -16.19 48.42
C SER A 979 12.01 -14.93 48.51
N SER A 980 10.66 -15.12 48.49
CA SER A 980 9.49 -14.21 48.21
C SER A 980 8.72 -13.69 49.47
N PRO A 981 7.41 -13.22 49.54
CA PRO A 981 6.30 -12.91 48.56
C PRO A 981 5.31 -11.70 48.90
N LYS A 982 4.32 -11.37 48.01
CA LYS A 982 2.87 -11.08 48.31
C LYS A 982 1.91 -10.83 47.08
N SER A 983 0.99 -11.79 46.89
CA SER A 983 -0.46 -11.87 46.45
C SER A 983 -1.13 -11.18 45.22
N GLY A 984 -1.91 -12.01 44.47
CA GLY A 984 -3.02 -11.71 43.54
C GLY A 984 -3.21 -12.81 42.46
N PHE A 985 -4.29 -13.60 42.48
CA PHE A 985 -4.48 -14.82 41.65
C PHE A 985 -5.21 -14.61 40.31
N VAL A 986 -4.84 -15.37 39.27
CA VAL A 986 -5.55 -15.54 37.97
C VAL A 986 -5.86 -17.04 37.78
N MET A 987 -7.09 -17.41 37.41
CA MET A 987 -7.50 -18.80 37.11
C MET A 987 -7.70 -19.00 35.59
N LEU A 988 -6.95 -19.93 35.00
CA LEU A 988 -7.11 -20.41 33.63
C LEU A 988 -7.80 -21.78 33.64
N THR A 989 -8.93 -21.92 32.95
CA THR A 989 -9.58 -23.22 32.72
C THR A 989 -9.24 -23.74 31.33
N THR A 990 -8.44 -24.80 31.24
CA THR A 990 -8.27 -25.62 30.04
C THR A 990 -9.36 -26.70 29.99
N VAL A 991 -10.04 -26.87 28.85
CA VAL A 991 -10.80 -28.11 28.58
C VAL A 991 -9.77 -29.22 28.33
N PRO A 992 -9.85 -30.39 28.99
CA PRO A 992 -8.72 -31.29 29.12
C PRO A 992 -8.53 -32.17 27.88
N HIS A 993 -7.34 -32.10 27.27
CA HIS A 993 -6.50 -33.28 27.04
C HIS A 993 -5.03 -32.85 27.08
N ALA A 994 -4.41 -33.16 28.22
CA ALA A 994 -2.97 -33.17 28.54
C ALA A 994 -2.12 -31.95 28.09
N VAL A 995 -1.79 -31.06 29.04
CA VAL A 995 -0.45 -30.98 29.70
C VAL A 995 -0.51 -29.88 30.78
N THR A 996 0.18 -30.16 31.88
CA THR A 996 0.18 -29.50 33.19
C THR A 996 1.16 -28.32 33.25
N LYS A 997 0.67 -27.06 33.18
CA LYS A 997 1.31 -25.89 33.81
C LYS A 997 0.33 -24.72 33.86
N GLY A 998 -0.13 -24.35 35.05
CA GLY A 998 -0.89 -23.11 35.27
C GLY A 998 0.06 -21.91 35.33
N LEU A 999 -0.32 -20.79 34.70
CA LEU A 999 0.43 -19.52 34.75
C LEU A 999 0.28 -18.85 36.12
N SER A 1000 1.31 -18.12 36.56
CA SER A 1000 1.29 -17.31 37.79
C SER A 1000 1.50 -15.82 37.48
N LYS A 1001 1.14 -14.92 38.42
CA LYS A 1001 1.21 -13.46 38.23
C LYS A 1001 2.61 -12.92 37.86
N SER A 1002 3.68 -13.66 38.11
CA SER A 1002 5.04 -13.26 37.68
C SER A 1002 5.27 -13.31 36.17
N ASP A 1003 4.37 -13.96 35.43
CA ASP A 1003 4.54 -14.26 34.01
C ASP A 1003 3.79 -13.25 33.10
N VAL A 1004 3.10 -12.27 33.72
CA VAL A 1004 2.31 -11.22 33.05
C VAL A 1004 2.65 -9.85 33.66
N SER A 1005 3.20 -8.93 32.86
CA SER A 1005 3.42 -7.53 33.29
C SER A 1005 2.26 -6.66 32.78
N SER A 1006 1.53 -6.01 33.70
CA SER A 1006 0.32 -5.25 33.38
C SER A 1006 0.58 -3.80 32.94
N SER A 1007 1.56 -3.56 32.06
CA SER A 1007 1.87 -2.22 31.56
C SER A 1007 1.73 -2.15 30.05
N TRP A 1008 0.93 -1.20 29.56
CA TRP A 1008 0.75 -0.93 28.13
C TRP A 1008 1.90 -0.09 27.58
N THR A 1009 2.51 -0.53 26.47
CA THR A 1009 3.56 0.23 25.75
C THR A 1009 3.10 0.51 24.32
N GLN A 1010 3.26 1.75 23.86
CA GLN A 1010 2.94 2.14 22.49
C GLN A 1010 4.05 1.71 21.53
N ILE A 1011 3.68 1.02 20.45
CA ILE A 1011 4.61 0.64 19.37
C ILE A 1011 3.95 1.03 18.04
N GLY A 1012 4.31 2.22 17.53
CA GLY A 1012 3.67 2.80 16.34
C GLY A 1012 2.20 3.17 16.62
N SER A 1013 1.27 2.71 15.76
CA SER A 1013 -0.20 2.88 15.92
C SER A 1013 -0.86 1.81 16.81
N LYS A 1014 -0.07 0.94 17.46
CA LYS A 1014 -0.57 -0.22 18.23
C LYS A 1014 -0.25 -0.05 19.72
N VAL A 1015 -1.10 -0.63 20.57
CA VAL A 1015 -0.91 -0.68 22.04
C VAL A 1015 -0.72 -2.13 22.48
N GLN A 1016 0.39 -2.43 23.17
CA GLN A 1016 0.82 -3.78 23.53
C GLN A 1016 0.48 -4.17 24.98
N LEU A 1017 -0.02 -5.40 25.19
CA LEU A 1017 -0.07 -6.06 26.51
C LEU A 1017 0.98 -7.18 26.57
N PHE A 1018 1.79 -7.26 27.65
CA PHE A 1018 2.85 -8.28 27.79
C PHE A 1018 2.33 -9.58 28.41
N THR A 1019 2.49 -10.70 27.70
CA THR A 1019 2.44 -12.04 28.29
C THR A 1019 3.60 -12.87 27.74
N THR A 1020 4.56 -13.28 28.55
CA THR A 1020 5.62 -14.19 28.11
C THR A 1020 5.32 -15.58 28.63
N ALA A 1021 4.83 -16.46 27.74
CA ALA A 1021 4.71 -17.88 28.01
C ALA A 1021 4.96 -18.68 26.73
N ASP A 1022 5.82 -19.70 26.82
CA ASP A 1022 6.08 -20.63 25.72
C ASP A 1022 4.94 -21.66 25.63
N PHE A 1023 4.19 -21.63 24.53
CA PHE A 1023 3.10 -22.59 24.26
C PHE A 1023 3.49 -23.59 23.17
N SER A 1024 3.05 -24.86 23.29
CA SER A 1024 3.28 -25.88 22.28
C SER A 1024 2.33 -25.77 21.09
N GLU A 1025 2.81 -26.13 19.89
CA GLU A 1025 2.09 -26.10 18.62
C GLU A 1025 0.76 -26.88 18.66
N GLY A 1026 -0.33 -26.29 18.13
CA GLY A 1026 -1.64 -26.92 18.01
C GLY A 1026 -2.62 -26.68 19.17
N GLN A 1027 -2.19 -26.00 20.24
CA GLN A 1027 -3.06 -25.64 21.37
C GLN A 1027 -3.97 -24.43 21.06
N PHE A 1028 -5.18 -24.44 21.61
CA PHE A 1028 -6.05 -23.27 21.63
C PHE A 1028 -5.70 -22.40 22.83
N LEU A 1029 -5.33 -21.15 22.59
CA LEU A 1029 -5.12 -20.17 23.63
C LEU A 1029 -6.39 -19.34 23.79
N ASN A 1030 -6.99 -19.43 24.97
CA ASN A 1030 -8.10 -18.59 25.38
C ASN A 1030 -7.57 -17.60 26.43
N LEU A 1031 -7.36 -16.35 26.02
CA LEU A 1031 -7.03 -15.29 26.96
C LEU A 1031 -8.33 -14.68 27.47
N ARG A 1032 -8.68 -15.02 28.71
CA ARG A 1032 -9.75 -14.37 29.46
C ARG A 1032 -9.10 -13.42 30.47
N SER A 1033 -8.78 -12.21 30.03
CA SER A 1033 -8.37 -11.13 30.93
C SER A 1033 -9.51 -10.14 31.09
N TYR A 1034 -9.97 -9.97 32.34
CA TYR A 1034 -10.63 -8.73 32.73
C TYR A 1034 -9.56 -7.63 32.65
N TYR A 1035 -9.53 -6.90 31.53
CA TYR A 1035 -8.84 -5.62 31.47
C TYR A 1035 -9.47 -4.70 32.52
N ASP A 1036 -8.68 -3.88 33.22
CA ASP A 1036 -9.23 -2.91 34.16
C ASP A 1036 -10.24 -2.02 33.40
N GLN A 1037 -11.43 -1.84 33.97
CA GLN A 1037 -12.49 -1.01 33.38
C GLN A 1037 -12.04 0.44 33.17
N ASN A 1038 -11.02 0.88 33.91
CA ASN A 1038 -10.35 2.17 33.73
C ASN A 1038 -9.47 2.22 32.46
N GLU A 1039 -8.80 1.13 32.07
CA GLU A 1039 -7.92 1.10 30.90
C GLU A 1039 -8.69 1.08 29.56
N ILE A 1040 -9.83 0.36 29.50
CA ILE A 1040 -10.75 0.43 28.36
C ILE A 1040 -11.36 1.83 28.23
N THR A 1041 -11.64 2.48 29.36
CA THR A 1041 -12.16 3.86 29.38
C THR A 1041 -11.12 4.82 28.80
N ASN A 1042 -9.84 4.67 29.19
CA ASN A 1042 -8.72 5.46 28.65
C ASN A 1042 -8.50 5.24 27.14
N LEU A 1043 -8.72 4.02 26.62
CA LEU A 1043 -8.65 3.74 25.18
C LEU A 1043 -9.85 4.31 24.40
N LYS A 1044 -11.06 4.23 24.97
CA LYS A 1044 -12.26 4.88 24.39
C LYS A 1044 -12.17 6.40 24.36
N THR A 1045 -11.47 7.01 25.32
CA THR A 1045 -11.24 8.46 25.35
C THR A 1045 -10.09 8.91 24.45
N SER A 1046 -9.11 8.05 24.17
CA SER A 1046 -7.97 8.35 23.29
C SER A 1046 -8.18 7.96 21.83
N HIS A 1047 -9.13 7.06 21.54
CA HIS A 1047 -9.50 6.63 20.20
C HIS A 1047 -11.02 6.67 20.04
N ALA A 1048 -11.53 7.69 19.34
CA ALA A 1048 -12.97 7.93 19.17
C ALA A 1048 -13.73 6.74 18.54
N ASP A 1049 -13.05 5.93 17.72
CA ASP A 1049 -13.60 4.76 17.02
C ASP A 1049 -13.17 3.41 17.65
N PHE A 1050 -12.95 3.38 18.96
CA PHE A 1050 -12.54 2.16 19.65
C PHE A 1050 -13.53 0.99 19.44
N ASP A 1051 -13.05 -0.08 18.79
CA ASP A 1051 -13.79 -1.33 18.57
C ASP A 1051 -13.01 -2.51 19.16
N GLU A 1052 -13.58 -3.16 20.17
CA GLU A 1052 -12.97 -4.32 20.85
C GLU A 1052 -12.65 -5.48 19.90
N ARG A 1053 -13.35 -5.58 18.76
CA ARG A 1053 -13.10 -6.61 17.73
C ARG A 1053 -11.81 -6.39 16.93
N LYS A 1054 -11.24 -5.18 17.01
CA LYS A 1054 -9.92 -4.85 16.47
C LYS A 1054 -8.77 -5.26 17.39
N ILE A 1055 -9.09 -5.89 18.52
CA ILE A 1055 -8.12 -6.54 19.38
C ILE A 1055 -7.87 -7.94 18.85
N GLY A 1056 -6.61 -8.21 18.50
CA GLY A 1056 -6.18 -9.49 17.94
C GLY A 1056 -5.00 -10.08 18.70
N LEU A 1057 -4.77 -11.40 18.56
CA LEU A 1057 -3.56 -12.05 19.06
C LEU A 1057 -2.47 -12.07 18.00
N TYR A 1058 -1.25 -11.81 18.43
CA TYR A 1058 -0.11 -11.73 17.56
C TYR A 1058 1.09 -12.44 18.21
N GLN A 1059 1.92 -13.03 17.38
CA GLN A 1059 3.15 -13.70 17.81
C GLN A 1059 4.35 -12.91 17.30
N TYR A 1060 5.32 -12.68 18.18
CA TYR A 1060 6.58 -12.09 17.75
C TYR A 1060 7.35 -13.13 16.94
N SER A 1061 7.63 -12.80 15.69
CA SER A 1061 8.49 -13.59 14.83
C SER A 1061 9.90 -13.05 14.95
N GLU A 1062 10.78 -13.80 15.62
CA GLU A 1062 12.23 -13.51 15.62
C GLU A 1062 12.79 -13.53 14.18
N GLU A 1063 12.23 -14.36 13.30
CA GLU A 1063 12.62 -14.47 11.89
C GLU A 1063 12.32 -13.19 11.09
N ASN A 1064 11.28 -12.44 11.46
CA ASN A 1064 10.83 -11.22 10.78
C ASN A 1064 10.97 -9.95 11.63
N SER A 1065 11.51 -10.05 12.85
CA SER A 1065 11.53 -8.98 13.88
C SER A 1065 10.21 -8.20 13.97
N SER A 1066 9.08 -8.90 13.85
CA SER A 1066 7.76 -8.29 13.74
C SER A 1066 6.66 -9.18 14.32
N TRP A 1067 5.58 -8.53 14.74
CA TRP A 1067 4.42 -9.19 15.32
C TRP A 1067 3.47 -9.69 14.21
N MET A 1068 3.34 -11.00 14.08
CA MET A 1068 2.48 -11.68 13.11
C MET A 1068 1.10 -11.95 13.69
N TYR A 1069 0.05 -11.62 12.97
CA TYR A 1069 -1.32 -11.85 13.43
C TYR A 1069 -1.64 -13.35 13.45
N LEU A 1070 -1.98 -13.87 14.63
CA LEU A 1070 -2.38 -15.27 14.84
C LEU A 1070 -3.89 -15.49 14.70
N GLY A 1071 -4.69 -14.42 14.77
CA GLY A 1071 -6.15 -14.47 14.76
C GLY A 1071 -6.77 -14.02 16.08
N GLY A 1072 -8.09 -14.16 16.18
CA GLY A 1072 -8.89 -13.77 17.34
C GLY A 1072 -9.50 -12.37 17.18
N GLU A 1073 -10.80 -12.29 17.45
CA GLU A 1073 -11.54 -11.02 17.54
C GLU A 1073 -11.90 -10.84 19.01
N GLY A 1074 -11.61 -9.67 19.57
CA GLY A 1074 -12.09 -9.35 20.91
C GLY A 1074 -13.61 -9.39 20.97
N TYR A 1075 -14.15 -10.25 21.82
CA TYR A 1075 -15.57 -10.37 22.08
C TYR A 1075 -15.82 -10.59 23.57
N GLN A 1076 -16.52 -9.67 24.24
CA GLN A 1076 -16.85 -9.75 25.67
C GLN A 1076 -15.63 -10.10 26.55
N MET A 1077 -14.54 -9.35 26.40
CA MET A 1077 -13.29 -9.52 27.18
C MET A 1077 -12.59 -10.88 26.96
N GLN A 1078 -12.82 -11.51 25.81
CA GLN A 1078 -12.15 -12.75 25.41
C GLN A 1078 -11.55 -12.59 24.02
N VAL A 1079 -10.34 -13.13 23.85
CA VAL A 1079 -9.72 -13.31 22.54
C VAL A 1079 -9.28 -14.77 22.44
N ASN A 1080 -9.69 -15.43 21.35
CA ASN A 1080 -9.42 -16.85 21.11
C ASN A 1080 -8.65 -17.01 19.80
N ALA A 1081 -7.49 -17.67 19.85
CA ALA A 1081 -6.74 -18.03 18.65
C ALA A 1081 -6.11 -19.41 18.80
N LYS A 1082 -5.91 -20.09 17.67
CA LYS A 1082 -5.18 -21.36 17.61
C LYS A 1082 -3.70 -21.05 17.37
N ILE A 1083 -2.82 -21.58 18.21
CA ILE A 1083 -1.38 -21.33 18.08
C ILE A 1083 -0.80 -22.26 17.01
N ALA A 1084 -0.18 -21.66 15.99
CA ALA A 1084 0.42 -22.38 14.88
C ALA A 1084 1.90 -22.77 15.11
N LYS A 1085 2.63 -22.11 16.03
CA LYS A 1085 4.04 -22.41 16.39
C LYS A 1085 4.35 -21.87 17.80
N ALA A 1086 5.33 -22.42 18.51
CA ALA A 1086 5.77 -21.90 19.81
C ALA A 1086 6.52 -20.56 19.68
N GLY A 1087 6.29 -19.60 20.59
CA GLY A 1087 6.98 -18.29 20.61
C GLY A 1087 6.25 -17.24 21.47
N GLU A 1088 6.82 -16.03 21.59
CA GLU A 1088 6.26 -14.92 22.38
C GLU A 1088 4.95 -14.38 21.78
N ILE A 1089 3.90 -14.20 22.60
CA ILE A 1089 2.56 -13.79 22.16
C ILE A 1089 2.12 -12.52 22.88
N ALA A 1090 1.50 -11.61 22.14
CA ALA A 1090 0.90 -10.39 22.67
C ALA A 1090 -0.48 -10.13 22.07
N ALA A 1091 -1.33 -9.43 22.82
CA ALA A 1091 -2.58 -8.87 22.30
C ALA A 1091 -2.33 -7.40 21.88
N PHE A 1092 -2.80 -7.03 20.69
CA PHE A 1092 -2.73 -5.64 20.20
C PHE A 1092 -4.11 -5.11 19.83
N TYR A 1093 -4.36 -3.84 20.17
CA TYR A 1093 -5.38 -3.04 19.51
C TYR A 1093 -4.82 -2.45 18.21
N ASN A 1094 -5.46 -2.75 17.07
CA ASN A 1094 -5.04 -2.24 15.76
C ASN A 1094 -6.19 -1.46 15.08
N PRO A 1095 -6.18 -0.11 15.11
CA PRO A 1095 -7.27 0.69 14.56
C PRO A 1095 -7.48 0.51 13.05
N ASP A 1096 -6.43 0.10 12.32
CA ASP A 1096 -6.43 -0.08 10.87
C ASP A 1096 -6.90 -1.48 10.42
N HIS A 1097 -7.18 -2.38 11.36
CA HIS A 1097 -7.67 -3.72 11.04
C HIS A 1097 -9.17 -3.68 10.67
N VAL A 1098 -9.48 -3.99 9.41
CA VAL A 1098 -10.86 -4.07 8.91
C VAL A 1098 -11.36 -5.51 9.09
N VAL A 1099 -12.15 -5.73 10.13
CA VAL A 1099 -12.86 -7.00 10.33
C VAL A 1099 -14.18 -6.96 9.57
N LEU A 1100 -14.30 -7.79 8.53
CA LEU A 1100 -15.54 -7.96 7.80
C LEU A 1100 -16.34 -9.13 8.38
N PRO A 1101 -17.67 -8.99 8.55
CA PRO A 1101 -18.54 -10.08 8.96
C PRO A 1101 -18.46 -11.24 7.95
N LYS A 1102 -18.32 -12.48 8.42
CA LYS A 1102 -18.32 -13.66 7.53
C LYS A 1102 -19.74 -14.07 7.11
N SER A 1103 -20.75 -13.57 7.81
CA SER A 1103 -22.17 -13.83 7.52
C SER A 1103 -23.03 -12.68 8.03
N LEU A 1104 -24.32 -12.65 7.65
CA LEU A 1104 -25.27 -11.66 8.17
C LEU A 1104 -25.49 -11.87 9.67
N GLU A 1105 -25.11 -10.87 10.46
CA GLU A 1105 -25.15 -10.91 11.93
C GLU A 1105 -26.11 -9.86 12.51
N LEU A 1106 -26.85 -10.23 13.57
CA LEU A 1106 -27.67 -9.31 14.35
C LEU A 1106 -27.44 -9.57 15.84
N SER A 1107 -26.83 -8.61 16.53
CA SER A 1107 -26.48 -8.71 17.95
C SER A 1107 -27.69 -8.43 18.85
N GLN A 1108 -27.62 -8.90 20.10
CA GLN A 1108 -28.55 -8.48 21.14
C GLN A 1108 -28.36 -6.97 21.41
N ASN A 1109 -29.45 -6.21 21.50
CA ASN A 1109 -29.40 -4.80 21.81
C ASN A 1109 -28.80 -4.58 23.22
N TYR A 1110 -28.08 -3.48 23.41
CA TYR A 1110 -27.52 -3.11 24.71
C TYR A 1110 -27.73 -1.62 25.01
N PRO A 1111 -28.14 -1.25 26.23
CA PRO A 1111 -28.57 -2.14 27.33
C PRO A 1111 -29.85 -2.95 26.98
N ASN A 1112 -30.10 -4.07 27.66
CA ASN A 1112 -31.36 -4.81 27.59
C ASN A 1112 -31.62 -5.51 28.95
N PRO A 1113 -32.57 -5.05 29.78
CA PRO A 1113 -33.54 -4.00 29.49
C PRO A 1113 -32.92 -2.61 29.31
N PHE A 1114 -33.60 -1.70 28.61
CA PHE A 1114 -33.14 -0.32 28.39
C PHE A 1114 -34.19 0.73 28.78
N ASN A 1115 -33.74 1.96 29.03
CA ASN A 1115 -34.56 3.13 29.38
C ASN A 1115 -33.87 4.46 29.02
N PRO A 1116 -34.40 5.30 28.10
CA PRO A 1116 -35.25 4.95 26.96
C PRO A 1116 -34.42 4.58 25.72
N THR A 1117 -33.08 4.62 25.77
CA THR A 1117 -32.21 4.41 24.61
C THR A 1117 -31.49 3.06 24.64
N THR A 1118 -31.42 2.39 23.49
CA THR A 1118 -30.59 1.19 23.28
C THR A 1118 -29.86 1.26 21.94
N THR A 1119 -28.70 0.61 21.86
CA THR A 1119 -27.98 0.42 20.61
C THR A 1119 -28.23 -0.99 20.06
N ILE A 1120 -28.55 -1.08 18.77
CA ILE A 1120 -28.70 -2.32 18.00
C ILE A 1120 -27.49 -2.41 17.06
N ARG A 1121 -26.76 -3.53 17.10
CA ARG A 1121 -25.59 -3.77 16.26
C ARG A 1121 -25.86 -4.88 15.25
N PHE A 1122 -25.37 -4.73 14.02
CA PHE A 1122 -25.45 -5.75 12.98
C PHE A 1122 -24.21 -5.76 12.09
N GLY A 1123 -23.97 -6.87 11.40
CA GLY A 1123 -22.86 -7.06 10.47
C GLY A 1123 -23.35 -7.47 9.08
N LEU A 1124 -22.85 -6.79 8.05
CA LEU A 1124 -23.07 -7.10 6.64
C LEU A 1124 -21.81 -7.73 6.02
N PRO A 1125 -21.87 -8.98 5.52
CA PRO A 1125 -20.73 -9.64 4.88
C PRO A 1125 -20.42 -9.07 3.48
N GLU A 1126 -21.39 -8.43 2.85
CA GLU A 1126 -21.31 -7.83 1.53
C GLU A 1126 -22.17 -6.56 1.48
N GLU A 1127 -21.97 -5.71 0.47
CA GLU A 1127 -22.82 -4.54 0.27
C GLU A 1127 -24.29 -4.97 0.06
N SER A 1128 -25.19 -4.35 0.80
CA SER A 1128 -26.61 -4.74 0.82
C SER A 1128 -27.49 -3.55 1.18
N ARG A 1129 -28.71 -3.52 0.62
CA ARG A 1129 -29.76 -2.66 1.15
C ARG A 1129 -30.22 -3.20 2.50
N VAL A 1130 -30.20 -2.36 3.53
CA VAL A 1130 -30.52 -2.71 4.91
C VAL A 1130 -31.81 -2.06 5.34
N ILE A 1131 -32.76 -2.85 5.84
CA ILE A 1131 -33.97 -2.38 6.50
C ILE A 1131 -33.96 -2.90 7.95
N LEU A 1132 -33.93 -2.01 8.93
CA LEU A 1132 -34.03 -2.37 10.36
C LEU A 1132 -35.29 -1.73 10.95
N SER A 1133 -36.23 -2.57 11.36
CA SER A 1133 -37.53 -2.13 11.91
C SER A 1133 -37.80 -2.71 13.29
N VAL A 1134 -38.49 -1.95 14.13
CA VAL A 1134 -38.96 -2.34 15.47
C VAL A 1134 -40.46 -2.61 15.44
N TYR A 1135 -40.89 -3.69 16.09
CA TYR A 1135 -42.27 -4.16 16.17
C TYR A 1135 -42.67 -4.40 17.63
N ASN A 1136 -43.96 -4.23 17.95
CA ASN A 1136 -44.50 -4.70 19.21
C ASN A 1136 -44.83 -6.20 19.16
N ILE A 1137 -45.27 -6.77 20.28
CA ILE A 1137 -45.58 -8.20 20.37
C ILE A 1137 -46.79 -8.65 19.52
N LEU A 1138 -47.62 -7.70 19.08
CA LEU A 1138 -48.73 -7.94 18.15
C LEU A 1138 -48.28 -7.89 16.68
N GLY A 1139 -47.00 -7.68 16.40
CA GLY A 1139 -46.45 -7.59 15.05
C GLY A 1139 -46.68 -6.24 14.36
N GLN A 1140 -47.16 -5.21 15.08
CA GLN A 1140 -47.33 -3.88 14.52
C GLN A 1140 -45.98 -3.16 14.49
N LYS A 1141 -45.64 -2.55 13.34
CA LYS A 1141 -44.41 -1.77 13.17
C LYS A 1141 -44.50 -0.51 14.03
N ILE A 1142 -43.51 -0.32 14.89
CA ILE A 1142 -43.39 0.81 15.83
C ILE A 1142 -42.50 1.90 15.23
N ARG A 1143 -41.38 1.51 14.61
CA ARG A 1143 -40.45 2.44 13.96
C ARG A 1143 -39.53 1.72 12.98
N GLU A 1144 -39.34 2.30 11.80
CA GLU A 1144 -38.21 1.99 10.92
C GLU A 1144 -37.00 2.82 11.34
N LEU A 1145 -35.88 2.16 11.68
CA LEU A 1145 -34.67 2.82 12.18
C LEU A 1145 -33.69 3.15 11.05
N ILE A 1146 -33.66 2.33 9.99
CA ILE A 1146 -32.84 2.55 8.80
C ILE A 1146 -33.43 1.78 7.60
N ASN A 1147 -33.34 2.37 6.41
CA ASN A 1147 -33.69 1.79 5.11
C ASN A 1147 -32.79 2.39 4.03
N ASP A 1148 -31.58 1.84 3.88
CA ASP A 1148 -30.51 2.45 3.10
C ASP A 1148 -29.53 1.41 2.55
N ALA A 1149 -28.79 1.75 1.50
CA ALA A 1149 -27.70 0.93 0.99
C ALA A 1149 -26.46 1.07 1.88
N ARG A 1150 -25.88 -0.05 2.31
CA ARG A 1150 -24.71 -0.07 3.20
C ARG A 1150 -23.66 -1.04 2.65
N THR A 1151 -22.40 -0.63 2.68
CA THR A 1151 -21.24 -1.44 2.27
C THR A 1151 -21.06 -2.66 3.20
N ALA A 1152 -20.15 -3.57 2.85
CA ALA A 1152 -19.76 -4.63 3.79
C ALA A 1152 -19.13 -4.00 5.05
N GLY A 1153 -19.50 -4.47 6.24
CA GLY A 1153 -19.01 -3.94 7.50
C GLY A 1153 -19.97 -4.10 8.68
N TYR A 1154 -19.56 -3.60 9.84
CA TYR A 1154 -20.37 -3.60 11.05
C TYR A 1154 -21.00 -2.23 11.32
N TYR A 1155 -22.26 -2.23 11.73
CA TYR A 1155 -23.06 -1.03 11.91
C TYR A 1155 -23.73 -1.00 13.29
N GLN A 1156 -23.97 0.20 13.79
CA GLN A 1156 -24.68 0.45 15.04
C GLN A 1156 -25.80 1.46 14.81
N ILE A 1157 -27.01 1.16 15.28
CA ILE A 1157 -28.19 2.02 15.16
C ILE A 1157 -28.80 2.19 16.55
N ASN A 1158 -29.05 3.44 16.94
CA ASN A 1158 -29.68 3.75 18.23
C ASN A 1158 -31.20 3.82 18.08
N TRP A 1159 -31.92 3.21 19.01
CA TRP A 1159 -33.35 3.43 19.19
C TRP A 1159 -33.59 4.14 20.52
N ASP A 1160 -34.37 5.22 20.49
CA ASP A 1160 -34.69 6.13 21.60
C ASP A 1160 -36.00 5.78 22.33
N GLY A 1161 -36.56 4.60 22.04
CA GLY A 1161 -37.83 4.16 22.61
C GLY A 1161 -39.05 4.86 22.02
N LYS A 1162 -38.93 5.68 20.97
CA LYS A 1162 -40.07 6.38 20.33
C LYS A 1162 -40.62 5.63 19.11
N ASN A 1163 -41.90 5.84 18.82
CA ASN A 1163 -42.55 5.38 17.57
C ASN A 1163 -42.31 6.37 16.40
N GLU A 1164 -42.82 6.05 15.19
CA GLU A 1164 -42.69 6.90 13.99
C GLU A 1164 -43.25 8.32 14.17
N SER A 1165 -44.22 8.53 15.05
CA SER A 1165 -44.80 9.85 15.36
C SER A 1165 -44.04 10.61 16.47
N GLY A 1166 -42.89 10.11 16.92
CA GLY A 1166 -42.07 10.73 17.97
C GLY A 1166 -42.58 10.56 19.40
N LEU A 1167 -43.64 9.76 19.62
CA LEU A 1167 -44.20 9.47 20.94
C LEU A 1167 -43.47 8.30 21.61
N GLN A 1168 -43.32 8.36 22.94
CA GLN A 1168 -42.68 7.30 23.73
C GLN A 1168 -43.48 5.98 23.65
N ALA A 1169 -42.79 4.89 23.37
CA ALA A 1169 -43.34 3.55 23.38
C ALA A 1169 -43.62 3.09 24.83
N ALA A 1170 -44.57 2.17 25.01
CA ALA A 1170 -44.92 1.64 26.33
C ALA A 1170 -43.82 0.71 26.86
N SER A 1171 -43.70 0.56 28.19
CA SER A 1171 -42.84 -0.48 28.76
C SER A 1171 -43.33 -1.84 28.28
N GLY A 1172 -42.42 -2.70 27.81
CA GLY A 1172 -42.81 -3.97 27.24
C GLY A 1172 -41.77 -4.61 26.33
N VAL A 1173 -42.12 -5.79 25.80
CA VAL A 1173 -41.27 -6.55 24.89
C VAL A 1173 -41.49 -6.08 23.46
N TYR A 1174 -40.40 -5.77 22.78
CA TYR A 1174 -40.34 -5.41 21.38
C TYR A 1174 -39.48 -6.40 20.59
N ILE A 1175 -39.71 -6.49 19.29
CA ILE A 1175 -38.91 -7.29 18.37
C ILE A 1175 -38.29 -6.34 17.36
N TYR A 1176 -36.98 -6.45 17.12
CA TYR A 1176 -36.35 -5.76 15.99
C TYR A 1176 -35.95 -6.78 14.92
N ARG A 1177 -36.20 -6.39 13.67
CA ARG A 1177 -36.02 -7.21 12.47
C ARG A 1177 -35.07 -6.49 11.51
N LEU A 1178 -33.98 -7.16 11.17
CA LEU A 1178 -33.02 -6.76 10.15
C LEU A 1178 -33.32 -7.54 8.86
N GLU A 1179 -33.51 -6.82 7.76
CA GLU A 1179 -33.74 -7.38 6.43
C GLU A 1179 -32.67 -6.87 5.47
N THR A 1180 -32.12 -7.79 4.71
CA THR A 1180 -31.12 -7.53 3.67
C THR A 1180 -31.38 -8.46 2.48
N VAL A 1181 -30.72 -8.21 1.35
CA VAL A 1181 -30.76 -9.12 0.19
C VAL A 1181 -30.25 -10.53 0.52
N SER A 1182 -29.36 -10.66 1.51
CA SER A 1182 -28.78 -11.93 1.95
C SER A 1182 -29.59 -12.65 3.03
N GLY A 1183 -30.65 -12.03 3.58
CA GLY A 1183 -31.59 -12.69 4.49
C GLY A 1183 -32.19 -11.78 5.57
N VAL A 1184 -32.93 -12.42 6.48
CA VAL A 1184 -33.69 -11.77 7.56
C VAL A 1184 -33.26 -12.33 8.93
N LYS A 1185 -33.00 -11.44 9.90
CA LYS A 1185 -32.70 -11.80 11.31
C LYS A 1185 -33.60 -11.02 12.27
N MET A 1186 -33.97 -11.64 13.39
CA MET A 1186 -34.82 -11.01 14.41
C MET A 1186 -34.30 -11.28 15.83
N LYS A 1187 -34.51 -10.33 16.73
CA LYS A 1187 -34.17 -10.42 18.15
C LYS A 1187 -35.19 -9.65 18.99
N LYS A 1188 -35.28 -9.99 20.28
CA LYS A 1188 -36.23 -9.40 21.25
C LYS A 1188 -35.51 -8.39 22.13
N MET A 1189 -36.18 -7.33 22.55
CA MET A 1189 -35.69 -6.32 23.50
C MET A 1189 -36.78 -5.92 24.50
N LEU A 1190 -36.38 -5.47 25.68
CA LEU A 1190 -37.27 -5.08 26.77
C LEU A 1190 -37.06 -3.61 27.13
N LEU A 1191 -38.08 -2.78 26.90
CA LEU A 1191 -38.13 -1.38 27.31
C LEU A 1191 -38.74 -1.31 28.72
N ILE A 1192 -38.04 -0.68 29.66
CA ILE A 1192 -38.53 -0.37 31.01
C ILE A 1192 -38.58 1.15 31.15
N LYS A 1193 -39.67 1.67 31.73
CA LYS A 1193 -39.81 3.09 32.07
C LYS A 1193 -39.24 3.37 33.45
#